data_AF-A0A812T8V3-F1
#
_entry.id   AF-A0A812T8V3-F1
#
_cell.length_a   1.000
_cell.length_b   1.000
_cell.length_c   1.000
_cell.angle_alpha   90.00
_cell.angle_beta   90.00
_cell.angle_gamma   90.00
#
_symmetry.space_group_name_H-M   'P 1'
#
loop_
_entity.id
_entity.type
_entity.pdbx_description
1 polymer ?
#
loop_
_entity_poly.entity_id
_entity_poly.type
_entity_poly.pdbx_seq_one_letter_code
_entity_poly.pdbx_strand_id
1 'polypeptide(L)'
;MLLDENSHERAEIIATTGRKRPRHQRLWAQESLSDWWACYADKLEGGAAERTAEESDGLCHVCSTFTGCFLFIALLGLLQERFLSSFGDSDQAQAPLLNAAWGAAAVQVFSSWQHPGAQPRSVLLGNLLGSCAGLIKLLPVSLELQVALAVATTVAAQELSGSVHPAGAANAVIFVEAQTCSWPHFTFMCGSAAVLLIVAAALFNNMCMDRLYPQAWWPSPSSDEKGSKFAPVSFIVHAPQQWLPTYLMKLQGAGLRGPSPVSYAHTCFSSLAAFAYMLSVALLNDLLGWTPASLIGPAAASVSIFSDWRGTSSQPWPCLVGCVIGAASGTFLLEVGSLHGHQKLIPAAMAVACTAALQELTCAKFPAGGCIALSAIVMPEVGKLGWSFFLQPGVLSTCLLVIYGTVLNNLQETRQYPLHWPWQRAEPNRLLQERGHSERDLCRHRLETESRSPSAATKTNVGRLIVLSQIVFLIFLLFAELDVHSLDGKTKFDHVAGMSLLTLVGLGFMRAFVKAYGLGAVGFCMMITCLAIQWSMMLESILKQTVSTISFDSLTSGYLAAATALVSFGALVGKVSLHQILLVLLIELPCYCWSRCVGFSLSTRVLHGRSAGIKGLEIHLFGALFGYAAARILGPVEMDWLNQSSYILDLLSLLGTLCFWICFPSIEFGFQNQHARICIILALLGSTVSAFVTDSFCNLGKLNVASIRTAVLAGGISITAVADVVEPGLAVMVGSASGAVSVLGLRFLSCSGVDTCGVLFAHGVPALLGGLLLVFAPHNGAGHLQLCGCAVSGTCFANLPEIPFSDEANWACAKDVPRGSVYL
;
A
#
# COMPACT_ATOMS: atom_id res chain seq x y z
N MET A 1 -7.53 -64.83 -22.93
CA MET A 1 -8.60 -64.87 -21.92
C MET A 1 -7.94 -64.86 -20.56
N LEU A 2 -7.88 -63.69 -19.94
CA LEU A 2 -7.69 -63.42 -18.50
C LEU A 2 -7.76 -61.89 -18.43
N LEU A 3 -8.99 -61.37 -18.47
CA LEU A 3 -9.31 -59.97 -18.22
C LEU A 3 -9.51 -59.81 -16.72
N ASP A 4 -8.92 -58.75 -16.21
CA ASP A 4 -8.75 -58.34 -14.81
C ASP A 4 -10.09 -58.15 -14.08
N GLU A 5 -10.37 -59.03 -13.12
CA GLU A 5 -11.56 -59.05 -12.25
C GLU A 5 -11.69 -57.81 -11.34
N ASN A 6 -10.65 -56.96 -11.26
CA ASN A 6 -10.69 -55.74 -10.42
C ASN A 6 -11.52 -54.58 -11.00
N SER A 7 -11.96 -54.67 -12.26
CA SER A 7 -12.72 -53.60 -12.91
C SER A 7 -14.21 -53.61 -12.54
N HIS A 8 -14.77 -54.77 -12.19
CA HIS A 8 -16.18 -54.90 -11.82
C HIS A 8 -16.46 -54.49 -10.36
N GLU A 9 -15.54 -54.81 -9.44
CA GLU A 9 -15.70 -54.47 -8.01
C GLU A 9 -15.64 -52.94 -7.76
N ARG A 10 -14.88 -52.19 -8.59
CA ARG A 10 -14.86 -50.72 -8.55
C ARG A 10 -16.12 -50.07 -9.13
N ALA A 11 -16.83 -50.74 -10.02
CA ALA A 11 -18.06 -50.22 -10.61
C ALA A 11 -19.26 -50.38 -9.66
N GLU A 12 -19.27 -51.41 -8.82
CA GLU A 12 -20.41 -51.75 -7.96
C GLU A 12 -20.50 -50.88 -6.69
N ILE A 13 -19.36 -50.38 -6.17
CA ILE A 13 -19.32 -49.41 -5.06
C ILE A 13 -19.85 -48.02 -5.48
N ILE A 14 -19.80 -47.71 -6.78
CA ILE A 14 -20.24 -46.42 -7.34
C ILE A 14 -21.77 -46.37 -7.53
N ALA A 15 -22.41 -47.50 -7.81
CA ALA A 15 -23.85 -47.57 -8.02
C ALA A 15 -24.67 -47.51 -6.72
N THR A 16 -24.09 -47.88 -5.58
CA THR A 16 -24.82 -48.09 -4.32
C THR A 16 -24.76 -46.91 -3.34
N THR A 17 -23.86 -45.92 -3.53
CA THR A 17 -23.61 -44.87 -2.52
C THR A 17 -24.05 -43.45 -2.91
N GLY A 18 -24.48 -43.19 -4.14
CA GLY A 18 -25.03 -41.89 -4.57
C GLY A 18 -24.12 -40.66 -4.37
N ARG A 19 -22.85 -40.83 -3.99
CA ARG A 19 -21.91 -39.73 -3.75
C ARG A 19 -21.17 -39.37 -5.03
N LYS A 20 -21.45 -38.18 -5.56
CA LYS A 20 -20.66 -37.54 -6.63
C LYS A 20 -19.17 -37.50 -6.24
N ARG A 21 -18.28 -37.79 -7.19
CA ARG A 21 -16.82 -37.63 -7.04
C ARG A 21 -16.49 -36.24 -6.46
N PRO A 22 -15.49 -36.13 -5.54
CA PRO A 22 -15.01 -34.84 -5.05
C PRO A 22 -14.61 -33.91 -6.21
N ARG A 23 -14.93 -32.60 -6.10
CA ARG A 23 -14.70 -31.60 -7.16
C ARG A 23 -13.25 -31.56 -7.71
N HIS A 24 -12.25 -31.92 -6.90
CA HIS A 24 -10.83 -31.92 -7.27
C HIS A 24 -10.36 -33.19 -8.03
N GLN A 25 -11.19 -34.24 -8.14
CA GLN A 25 -10.85 -35.50 -8.83
C GLN A 25 -11.56 -35.66 -10.18
N ARG A 26 -12.20 -34.60 -10.70
CA ARG A 26 -12.75 -34.58 -12.08
C ARG A 26 -11.72 -34.19 -13.14
N LEU A 27 -10.45 -34.12 -12.76
CA LEU A 27 -9.37 -33.72 -13.65
C LEU A 27 -9.04 -34.89 -14.60
N TRP A 28 -9.66 -34.82 -15.78
CA TRP A 28 -9.23 -35.45 -17.05
C TRP A 28 -9.48 -36.95 -17.22
N ALA A 29 -10.74 -37.34 -17.13
CA ALA A 29 -11.25 -38.41 -17.98
C ALA A 29 -12.31 -37.80 -18.92
N GLN A 30 -11.94 -37.00 -19.94
CA GLN A 30 -12.90 -36.49 -20.94
C GLN A 30 -12.30 -35.82 -22.20
N GLU A 31 -13.15 -35.71 -23.23
CA GLU A 31 -12.83 -35.90 -24.66
C GLU A 31 -13.07 -34.64 -25.56
N SER A 32 -13.28 -33.42 -25.04
CA SER A 32 -13.64 -32.23 -25.86
C SER A 32 -13.01 -30.88 -25.46
N LEU A 33 -12.88 -29.96 -26.42
CA LEU A 33 -12.31 -28.60 -26.25
C LEU A 33 -13.18 -27.69 -25.34
N SER A 34 -14.50 -27.89 -25.30
CA SER A 34 -15.40 -27.12 -24.44
C SER A 34 -15.19 -27.44 -22.95
N ASP A 35 -14.89 -28.69 -22.63
CA ASP A 35 -14.62 -29.12 -21.26
C ASP A 35 -13.31 -28.51 -20.74
N TRP A 36 -12.33 -28.35 -21.63
CA TRP A 36 -11.08 -27.64 -21.34
C TRP A 36 -11.33 -26.18 -20.96
N TRP A 37 -12.14 -25.46 -21.74
CA TRP A 37 -12.47 -24.04 -21.46
C TRP A 37 -13.25 -23.86 -20.16
N ALA A 38 -14.18 -24.77 -19.86
CA ALA A 38 -14.90 -24.75 -18.58
C ALA A 38 -13.94 -24.96 -17.39
N CYS A 39 -13.03 -25.94 -17.50
CA CYS A 39 -12.01 -26.16 -16.46
C CYS A 39 -11.04 -24.98 -16.33
N TYR A 40 -10.68 -24.33 -17.43
CA TYR A 40 -9.85 -23.13 -17.41
C TYR A 40 -10.57 -21.98 -16.71
N ALA A 41 -11.84 -21.75 -17.03
CA ALA A 41 -12.67 -20.74 -16.37
C ALA A 41 -12.77 -20.98 -14.85
N ASP A 42 -12.98 -22.24 -14.43
CA ASP A 42 -13.00 -22.62 -13.00
C ASP A 42 -11.67 -22.28 -12.29
N LYS A 43 -10.52 -22.43 -12.97
CA LYS A 43 -9.22 -22.06 -12.38
C LYS A 43 -9.06 -20.55 -12.17
N LEU A 44 -9.64 -19.72 -13.04
CA LEU A 44 -9.62 -18.26 -12.92
C LEU A 44 -10.38 -17.77 -11.69
N GLU A 45 -11.39 -18.53 -11.25
CA GLU A 45 -12.11 -18.23 -10.02
C GLU A 45 -11.22 -18.37 -8.78
N GLY A 46 -10.09 -19.08 -8.82
CA GLY A 46 -9.22 -19.33 -7.67
C GLY A 46 -9.62 -20.58 -6.86
N GLY A 47 -8.67 -21.16 -6.11
CA GLY A 47 -8.90 -22.37 -5.32
C GLY A 47 -9.71 -22.16 -4.03
N ALA A 48 -10.43 -23.19 -3.59
CA ALA A 48 -11.16 -23.21 -2.30
C ALA A 48 -10.24 -23.62 -1.12
N ALA A 49 -8.95 -23.28 -1.17
CA ALA A 49 -8.01 -23.67 -0.14
C ALA A 49 -8.37 -23.00 1.19
N GLU A 50 -8.37 -23.78 2.28
CA GLU A 50 -8.51 -23.25 3.65
C GLU A 50 -7.42 -22.19 3.86
N ARG A 51 -7.81 -20.96 4.23
CA ARG A 51 -6.86 -20.03 4.84
C ARG A 51 -6.42 -20.69 6.15
N THR A 52 -5.24 -21.30 6.16
CA THR A 52 -4.47 -21.32 7.41
C THR A 52 -4.26 -19.84 7.72
N ALA A 53 -4.88 -19.34 8.79
CA ALA A 53 -4.55 -18.03 9.29
C ALA A 53 -3.02 -18.03 9.50
N GLU A 54 -2.27 -17.36 8.62
CA GLU A 54 -0.92 -16.97 8.97
C GLU A 54 -1.13 -16.04 10.17
N GLU A 55 -0.90 -16.57 11.37
CA GLU A 55 -0.89 -15.77 12.59
C GLU A 55 -0.02 -14.55 12.29
N SER A 56 -0.51 -13.34 12.57
CA SER A 56 0.31 -12.14 12.45
C SER A 56 1.55 -12.40 13.29
N ASP A 57 2.70 -12.57 12.64
CA ASP A 57 3.91 -12.94 13.35
C ASP A 57 4.12 -11.89 14.46
N GLY A 58 4.25 -12.34 15.71
CA GLY A 58 4.29 -11.43 16.85
C GLY A 58 5.39 -10.37 16.68
N LEU A 59 5.28 -9.24 17.39
CA LEU A 59 6.22 -8.11 17.28
C LEU A 59 7.71 -8.51 17.30
N CYS A 60 8.06 -9.60 18.00
CA CYS A 60 9.39 -10.20 18.01
C CYS A 60 9.91 -10.61 16.62
N HIS A 61 9.05 -11.19 15.78
CA HIS A 61 9.39 -11.57 14.41
C HIS A 61 9.61 -10.33 13.54
N VAL A 62 8.70 -9.35 13.59
CA VAL A 62 8.83 -8.09 12.85
C VAL A 62 10.16 -7.40 13.21
N CYS A 63 10.49 -7.31 14.50
CA CYS A 63 11.76 -6.75 14.97
C CYS A 63 12.97 -7.56 14.47
N SER A 64 12.91 -8.88 14.54
CA SER A 64 14.00 -9.76 14.08
C SER A 64 14.23 -9.63 12.57
N THR A 65 13.16 -9.59 11.79
CA THR A 65 13.19 -9.35 10.33
C THR A 65 13.81 -7.98 10.04
N PHE A 66 13.32 -6.92 10.70
CA PHE A 66 13.83 -5.56 10.53
C PHE A 66 15.33 -5.50 10.83
N THR A 67 15.76 -6.00 11.99
CA THR A 67 17.15 -5.96 12.42
C THR A 67 18.05 -6.77 11.49
N GLY A 68 17.63 -7.97 11.06
CA GLY A 68 18.38 -8.80 10.12
C GLY A 68 18.59 -8.12 8.77
N CYS A 69 17.51 -7.59 8.17
CA CYS A 69 17.57 -6.84 6.92
C CYS A 69 18.47 -5.59 7.04
N PHE A 70 18.27 -4.79 8.10
CA PHE A 70 19.05 -3.56 8.31
C PHE A 70 20.54 -3.85 8.44
N LEU A 71 20.92 -4.78 9.32
CA LEU A 71 22.33 -5.09 9.59
C LEU A 71 23.02 -5.70 8.37
N PHE A 72 22.34 -6.57 7.63
CA PHE A 72 22.91 -7.16 6.41
C PHE A 72 23.17 -6.11 5.32
N ILE A 73 22.18 -5.27 5.00
CA ILE A 73 22.33 -4.24 3.96
C ILE A 73 23.35 -3.17 4.38
N ALA A 74 23.34 -2.77 5.65
CA ALA A 74 24.35 -1.86 6.20
C ALA A 74 25.76 -2.47 6.13
N LEU A 75 25.92 -3.77 6.45
CA LEU A 75 27.20 -4.46 6.33
C LEU A 75 27.70 -4.48 4.88
N LEU A 76 26.84 -4.81 3.91
CA LEU A 76 27.23 -4.80 2.50
C LEU A 76 27.67 -3.41 2.04
N GLY A 77 26.95 -2.36 2.41
CA GLY A 77 27.33 -1.01 2.03
C GLY A 77 28.61 -0.53 2.72
N LEU A 78 28.85 -0.88 4.00
CA LEU A 78 30.11 -0.60 4.69
C LEU A 78 31.30 -1.33 4.06
N LEU A 79 31.11 -2.60 3.70
CA LEU A 79 32.12 -3.38 3.00
C LEU A 79 32.42 -2.78 1.63
N GLN A 80 31.39 -2.34 0.90
CA GLN A 80 31.55 -1.64 -0.37
C GLN A 80 32.37 -0.35 -0.19
N GLU A 81 32.02 0.52 0.75
CA GLU A 81 32.76 1.77 0.99
C GLU A 81 34.24 1.51 1.34
N ARG A 82 34.52 0.50 2.16
CA ARG A 82 35.89 0.17 2.58
C ARG A 82 36.70 -0.54 1.49
N PHE A 83 36.13 -1.52 0.81
CA PHE A 83 36.84 -2.28 -0.23
C PHE A 83 37.09 -1.44 -1.49
N LEU A 84 36.11 -0.65 -1.96
CA LEU A 84 36.29 0.17 -3.15
C LEU A 84 37.28 1.31 -2.92
N SER A 85 37.41 1.84 -1.70
CA SER A 85 38.42 2.87 -1.37
C SER A 85 39.88 2.38 -1.51
N SER A 86 40.11 1.06 -1.58
CA SER A 86 41.45 0.46 -1.73
C SER A 86 41.85 0.19 -3.19
N PHE A 87 40.91 0.26 -4.14
CA PHE A 87 41.18 0.17 -5.57
C PHE A 87 40.97 1.58 -6.16
N GLY A 88 42.06 2.31 -6.40
CA GLY A 88 42.03 3.74 -6.75
C GLY A 88 41.11 4.13 -7.93
N ASP A 89 40.87 5.43 -8.08
CA ASP A 89 39.92 6.07 -9.01
C ASP A 89 40.00 5.66 -10.50
N SER A 90 41.02 4.91 -10.92
CA SER A 90 41.24 4.50 -12.31
C SER A 90 40.49 3.25 -12.76
N ASP A 91 39.89 2.46 -11.85
CA ASP A 91 39.10 1.27 -12.20
C ASP A 91 37.58 1.59 -12.25
N GLN A 92 37.17 2.38 -13.24
CA GLN A 92 35.78 2.83 -13.50
C GLN A 92 34.77 1.72 -13.89
N ALA A 93 34.84 0.51 -13.32
CA ALA A 93 34.00 -0.61 -13.78
C ALA A 93 33.60 -1.63 -12.70
N GLN A 94 33.55 -1.25 -11.43
CA GLN A 94 33.28 -2.19 -10.35
C GLN A 94 31.76 -2.36 -10.14
N ALA A 95 31.23 -3.54 -10.47
CA ALA A 95 29.86 -3.88 -10.13
C ALA A 95 29.69 -3.78 -8.59
N PRO A 96 28.67 -3.06 -8.11
CA PRO A 96 28.56 -2.77 -6.69
C PRO A 96 28.26 -4.06 -5.91
N LEU A 97 29.05 -4.34 -4.87
CA LEU A 97 28.78 -5.40 -3.90
C LEU A 97 27.39 -5.23 -3.29
N LEU A 98 26.98 -3.98 -3.03
CA LEU A 98 25.63 -3.57 -2.70
C LEU A 98 24.84 -3.23 -3.99
N ASN A 99 24.17 -4.24 -4.52
CA ASN A 99 23.23 -4.11 -5.63
C ASN A 99 21.76 -4.29 -5.18
N ALA A 100 20.80 -3.94 -6.06
CA ALA A 100 19.38 -3.99 -5.74
C ALA A 100 18.83 -5.40 -5.47
N ALA A 101 19.41 -6.46 -6.05
CA ALA A 101 18.94 -7.84 -5.87
C ALA A 101 19.00 -8.29 -4.40
N TRP A 102 19.93 -7.75 -3.62
CA TRP A 102 20.07 -8.04 -2.19
C TRP A 102 18.88 -7.60 -1.35
N GLY A 103 18.08 -6.64 -1.83
CA GLY A 103 16.81 -6.30 -1.20
C GLY A 103 15.83 -7.47 -1.21
N ALA A 104 15.71 -8.19 -2.34
CA ALA A 104 14.88 -9.39 -2.43
C ALA A 104 15.46 -10.56 -1.63
N ALA A 105 16.77 -10.75 -1.70
CA ALA A 105 17.43 -11.81 -0.94
C ALA A 105 17.23 -11.62 0.57
N ALA A 106 17.40 -10.39 1.07
CA ALA A 106 17.21 -10.06 2.48
C ALA A 106 15.77 -10.29 2.94
N VAL A 107 14.77 -9.77 2.23
CA VAL A 107 13.34 -9.98 2.58
C VAL A 107 13.00 -11.47 2.59
N GLN A 108 13.42 -12.21 1.57
CA GLN A 108 13.19 -13.65 1.49
C GLN A 108 13.78 -14.41 2.69
N VAL A 109 15.04 -14.11 3.05
CA VAL A 109 15.79 -14.88 4.06
C VAL A 109 15.41 -14.50 5.49
N PHE A 110 15.11 -13.22 5.76
CA PHE A 110 14.78 -12.76 7.10
C PHE A 110 13.28 -12.80 7.42
N SER A 111 12.39 -12.54 6.45
CA SER A 111 10.93 -12.56 6.69
C SER A 111 10.29 -13.93 6.38
N SER A 112 10.86 -14.68 5.45
CA SER A 112 10.39 -16.02 5.05
C SER A 112 11.47 -17.09 5.25
N TRP A 113 12.11 -17.11 6.43
CA TRP A 113 13.28 -17.94 6.75
C TRP A 113 13.05 -19.46 6.59
N GLN A 114 11.79 -19.90 6.68
CA GLN A 114 11.41 -21.32 6.51
C GLN A 114 11.27 -21.72 5.03
N HIS A 115 11.15 -20.73 4.14
CA HIS A 115 10.87 -20.96 2.74
C HIS A 115 12.01 -21.73 2.05
N PRO A 116 11.73 -22.66 1.12
CA PRO A 116 12.79 -23.38 0.39
C PRO A 116 13.75 -22.45 -0.36
N GLY A 117 13.24 -21.33 -0.89
CA GLY A 117 14.05 -20.31 -1.55
C GLY A 117 14.92 -19.46 -0.63
N ALA A 118 14.68 -19.50 0.69
CA ALA A 118 15.50 -18.84 1.70
C ALA A 118 16.68 -19.69 2.18
N GLN A 119 16.71 -20.99 1.84
CA GLN A 119 17.72 -21.90 2.38
C GLN A 119 19.11 -21.69 1.72
N PRO A 120 20.22 -21.99 2.42
CA PRO A 120 21.58 -21.74 1.96
C PRO A 120 21.90 -22.17 0.53
N ARG A 121 21.46 -23.36 0.11
CA ARG A 121 21.62 -23.85 -1.28
C ARG A 121 20.98 -22.93 -2.30
N SER A 122 19.71 -22.56 -2.08
CA SER A 122 18.94 -21.69 -2.96
C SER A 122 19.55 -20.30 -3.02
N VAL A 123 19.92 -19.74 -1.86
CA VAL A 123 20.56 -18.42 -1.76
C VAL A 123 21.88 -18.39 -2.54
N LEU A 124 22.76 -19.36 -2.34
CA LEU A 124 24.07 -19.36 -3.02
C LEU A 124 23.95 -19.69 -4.51
N LEU A 125 23.38 -20.85 -4.85
CA LEU A 125 23.31 -21.28 -6.25
C LEU A 125 22.37 -20.41 -7.08
N GLY A 126 21.24 -19.99 -6.53
CA GLY A 126 20.28 -19.19 -7.28
C GLY A 126 20.85 -17.83 -7.69
N ASN A 127 21.64 -17.18 -6.82
CA ASN A 127 22.34 -15.94 -7.16
C ASN A 127 23.46 -16.16 -8.19
N LEU A 128 24.25 -17.24 -8.06
CA LEU A 128 25.31 -17.58 -9.02
C LEU A 128 24.75 -17.93 -10.42
N LEU A 129 23.66 -18.69 -10.49
CA LEU A 129 23.01 -19.04 -11.75
C LEU A 129 22.45 -17.78 -12.43
N GLY A 130 21.83 -16.88 -11.66
CA GLY A 130 21.36 -15.60 -12.14
C GLY A 130 22.47 -14.71 -12.69
N SER A 131 23.58 -14.58 -11.96
CA SER A 131 24.73 -13.79 -12.42
C SER A 131 25.35 -14.34 -13.72
N CYS A 132 25.37 -15.67 -13.89
CA CYS A 132 25.83 -16.29 -15.13
C CYS A 132 24.84 -16.11 -16.30
N ALA A 133 23.54 -16.19 -16.04
CA ALA A 133 22.50 -16.04 -17.07
C ALA A 133 22.54 -14.66 -17.76
N GLY A 134 23.02 -13.61 -17.07
CA GLY A 134 23.22 -12.29 -17.67
C GLY A 134 24.27 -12.24 -18.79
N LEU A 135 25.06 -13.30 -19.02
CA LEU A 135 25.92 -13.45 -20.21
C LEU A 135 25.16 -13.37 -21.53
N ILE A 136 23.83 -13.52 -21.50
CA ILE A 136 22.93 -13.26 -22.63
C ILE A 136 23.11 -11.87 -23.24
N LYS A 137 23.66 -10.90 -22.49
CA LYS A 137 24.04 -9.58 -23.03
C LYS A 137 25.02 -9.62 -24.20
N LEU A 138 25.73 -10.74 -24.38
CA LEU A 138 26.65 -10.95 -25.51
C LEU A 138 25.91 -11.28 -26.82
N LEU A 139 24.60 -11.56 -26.77
CA LEU A 139 23.80 -11.80 -27.96
C LEU A 139 23.47 -10.48 -28.67
N PRO A 140 23.56 -10.41 -30.01
CA PRO A 140 23.29 -9.21 -30.79
C PRO A 140 21.78 -9.00 -30.97
N VAL A 141 21.05 -8.85 -29.87
CA VAL A 141 19.60 -8.60 -29.82
C VAL A 141 19.29 -7.36 -28.96
N SER A 142 18.07 -6.84 -29.06
CA SER A 142 17.65 -5.66 -28.30
C SER A 142 17.68 -5.89 -26.79
N LEU A 143 17.83 -4.82 -26.00
CA LEU A 143 17.97 -4.90 -24.54
C LEU A 143 16.77 -5.58 -23.89
N GLU A 144 15.57 -5.28 -24.36
CA GLU A 144 14.31 -5.87 -23.92
C GLU A 144 14.34 -7.40 -24.07
N LEU A 145 14.85 -7.88 -25.22
CA LEU A 145 14.99 -9.30 -25.49
C LEU A 145 16.10 -9.94 -24.66
N GLN A 146 17.22 -9.23 -24.43
CA GLN A 146 18.30 -9.69 -23.54
C GLN A 146 17.78 -9.89 -22.12
N VAL A 147 17.03 -8.93 -21.58
CA VAL A 147 16.43 -9.01 -20.23
C VAL A 147 15.46 -10.18 -20.14
N ALA A 148 14.54 -10.32 -21.10
CA ALA A 148 13.57 -11.41 -21.11
C ALA A 148 14.24 -12.80 -21.18
N LEU A 149 15.23 -12.96 -22.05
CA LEU A 149 16.00 -14.20 -22.17
C LEU A 149 16.82 -14.49 -20.91
N ALA A 150 17.44 -13.48 -20.29
CA ALA A 150 18.25 -13.64 -19.08
C ALA A 150 17.41 -14.13 -17.90
N VAL A 151 16.21 -13.55 -17.70
CA VAL A 151 15.29 -13.98 -16.64
C VAL A 151 14.72 -15.38 -16.92
N ALA A 152 14.31 -15.67 -18.16
CA ALA A 152 13.81 -16.98 -18.54
C ALA A 152 14.85 -18.09 -18.35
N THR A 153 16.12 -17.81 -18.68
CA THR A 153 17.25 -18.71 -18.48
C THR A 153 17.54 -18.91 -16.99
N THR A 154 17.44 -17.85 -16.19
CA THR A 154 17.60 -17.93 -14.73
C THR A 154 16.53 -18.82 -14.11
N VAL A 155 15.26 -18.62 -14.47
CA VAL A 155 14.13 -19.45 -14.04
C VAL A 155 14.39 -20.92 -14.38
N ALA A 156 14.79 -21.19 -15.63
CA ALA A 156 15.05 -22.55 -16.07
C ALA A 156 16.20 -23.21 -15.29
N ALA A 157 17.32 -22.51 -15.15
CA ALA A 157 18.48 -23.02 -14.44
C ALA A 157 18.18 -23.29 -12.96
N GLN A 158 17.48 -22.37 -12.29
CA GLN A 158 17.14 -22.47 -10.88
C GLN A 158 16.15 -23.61 -10.57
N GLU A 159 15.21 -23.88 -11.47
CA GLU A 159 14.27 -24.99 -11.33
C GLU A 159 14.94 -26.35 -11.55
N LEU A 160 15.81 -26.46 -12.56
CA LEU A 160 16.56 -27.68 -12.86
C LEU A 160 17.60 -28.02 -11.78
N SER A 161 18.15 -27.01 -11.12
CA SER A 161 19.09 -27.21 -10.01
C SER A 161 18.40 -27.42 -8.66
N GLY A 162 17.08 -27.20 -8.56
CA GLY A 162 16.37 -27.16 -7.28
C GLY A 162 16.91 -26.05 -6.37
N SER A 163 17.16 -24.86 -6.92
CA SER A 163 17.74 -23.71 -6.20
C SER A 163 17.04 -22.40 -6.55
N VAL A 164 15.71 -22.43 -6.63
CA VAL A 164 14.85 -21.25 -6.89
C VAL A 164 15.09 -20.18 -5.84
N HIS A 165 15.55 -19.02 -6.29
CA HIS A 165 15.82 -17.86 -5.44
C HIS A 165 15.57 -16.57 -6.22
N PRO A 166 14.55 -15.77 -5.86
CA PRO A 166 14.12 -14.59 -6.61
C PRO A 166 15.23 -13.58 -6.95
N ALA A 167 16.18 -13.34 -6.03
CA ALA A 167 17.25 -12.38 -6.26
C ALA A 167 18.18 -12.77 -7.44
N GLY A 168 18.23 -14.04 -7.82
CA GLY A 168 19.01 -14.47 -8.99
C GLY A 168 18.54 -13.81 -10.28
N ALA A 169 17.23 -13.70 -10.53
CA ALA A 169 16.73 -13.06 -11.74
C ALA A 169 17.01 -11.54 -11.75
N ALA A 170 16.95 -10.89 -10.58
CA ALA A 170 17.39 -9.50 -10.44
C ALA A 170 18.89 -9.35 -10.77
N ASN A 171 19.75 -10.25 -10.27
CA ASN A 171 21.17 -10.26 -10.61
C ASN A 171 21.44 -10.48 -12.11
N ALA A 172 20.61 -11.28 -12.79
CA ALA A 172 20.72 -11.47 -14.23
C ALA A 172 20.49 -10.16 -15.00
N VAL A 173 19.44 -9.41 -14.65
CA VAL A 173 19.13 -8.10 -15.25
C VAL A 173 20.19 -7.06 -14.94
N ILE A 174 20.65 -6.98 -13.68
CA ILE A 174 21.75 -6.09 -13.28
C ILE A 174 22.99 -6.34 -14.13
N PHE A 175 23.32 -7.61 -14.42
CA PHE A 175 24.50 -7.91 -15.22
C PHE A 175 24.34 -7.60 -16.71
N VAL A 176 23.12 -7.77 -17.25
CA VAL A 176 22.79 -7.38 -18.62
C VAL A 176 23.00 -5.88 -18.81
N GLU A 177 22.56 -5.07 -17.84
CA GLU A 177 22.72 -3.61 -17.88
C GLU A 177 24.15 -3.13 -17.57
N ALA A 178 24.93 -3.92 -16.82
CA ALA A 178 26.30 -3.56 -16.46
C ALA A 178 27.22 -3.58 -17.69
N GLN A 179 27.51 -2.40 -18.25
CA GLN A 179 28.30 -2.27 -19.49
C GLN A 179 29.78 -2.63 -19.33
N THR A 180 30.39 -2.38 -18.16
CA THR A 180 31.85 -2.45 -17.99
C THR A 180 32.35 -3.59 -17.09
N CYS A 181 31.45 -4.28 -16.37
CA CYS A 181 31.85 -5.35 -15.46
C CYS A 181 32.09 -6.69 -16.17
N SER A 182 33.21 -7.36 -15.85
CA SER A 182 33.48 -8.72 -16.32
C SER A 182 32.59 -9.75 -15.59
N TRP A 183 32.19 -10.81 -16.29
CA TRP A 183 31.32 -11.84 -15.72
C TRP A 183 31.93 -12.60 -14.53
N PRO A 184 33.25 -12.90 -14.48
CA PRO A 184 33.82 -13.60 -13.33
C PRO A 184 33.80 -12.71 -12.09
N HIS A 185 34.09 -11.41 -12.26
CA HIS A 185 34.03 -10.45 -11.16
C HIS A 185 32.62 -10.29 -10.62
N PHE A 186 31.63 -10.11 -11.51
CA PHE A 186 30.23 -9.99 -11.09
C PHE A 186 29.72 -11.23 -10.34
N THR A 187 30.02 -12.42 -10.89
CA THR A 187 29.63 -13.70 -10.30
C THR A 187 30.31 -13.92 -8.94
N PHE A 188 31.60 -13.55 -8.82
CA PHE A 188 32.32 -13.61 -7.54
C PHE A 188 31.69 -12.69 -6.48
N MET A 189 31.34 -11.46 -6.84
CA MET A 189 30.65 -10.53 -5.92
C MET A 189 29.27 -11.05 -5.51
N CYS A 190 28.53 -11.66 -6.43
CA CYS A 190 27.27 -12.31 -6.12
C CYS A 190 27.45 -13.49 -5.15
N GLY A 191 28.47 -14.32 -5.36
CA GLY A 191 28.80 -15.44 -4.48
C GLY A 191 29.22 -14.99 -3.08
N SER A 192 30.11 -13.99 -2.97
CA SER A 192 30.61 -13.51 -1.68
C SER A 192 29.50 -12.87 -0.84
N ALA A 193 28.65 -12.03 -1.44
CA ALA A 193 27.51 -11.44 -0.75
C ALA A 193 26.43 -12.47 -0.40
N ALA A 194 26.22 -13.52 -1.20
CA ALA A 194 25.34 -14.63 -0.85
C ALA A 194 25.86 -15.41 0.38
N VAL A 195 27.17 -15.66 0.47
CA VAL A 195 27.78 -16.28 1.66
C VAL A 195 27.60 -15.38 2.89
N LEU A 196 27.83 -14.08 2.76
CA LEU A 196 27.59 -13.11 3.84
C LEU A 196 26.12 -13.12 4.30
N LEU A 197 25.16 -13.20 3.37
CA LEU A 197 23.75 -13.31 3.70
C LEU A 197 23.44 -14.58 4.48
N ILE A 198 24.00 -15.72 4.07
CA ILE A 198 23.81 -17.01 4.76
C ILE A 198 24.35 -16.94 6.19
N VAL A 199 25.54 -16.35 6.38
CA VAL A 199 26.14 -16.15 7.71
C VAL A 199 25.27 -15.21 8.54
N ALA A 200 24.89 -14.05 8.01
CA ALA A 200 24.03 -13.10 8.71
C ALA A 200 22.69 -13.74 9.10
N ALA A 201 22.08 -14.53 8.21
CA ALA A 201 20.85 -15.25 8.47
C ALA A 201 21.01 -16.31 9.58
N ALA A 202 22.09 -17.10 9.54
CA ALA A 202 22.38 -18.08 10.59
C ALA A 202 22.61 -17.42 11.95
N LEU A 203 23.14 -16.19 11.98
CA LEU A 203 23.29 -15.43 13.21
C LEU A 203 21.95 -14.83 13.68
N PHE A 204 21.34 -13.97 12.87
CA PHE A 204 20.22 -13.14 13.29
C PHE A 204 18.88 -13.88 13.33
N ASN A 205 18.59 -14.81 12.41
CA ASN A 205 17.35 -15.57 12.51
C ASN A 205 17.34 -16.44 13.77
N ASN A 206 18.48 -17.01 14.17
CA ASN A 206 18.55 -17.87 15.35
C ASN A 206 18.56 -17.12 16.69
N MET A 207 18.71 -15.78 16.68
CA MET A 207 18.55 -14.95 17.89
C MET A 207 17.11 -14.96 18.41
N CYS A 208 16.12 -15.07 17.52
CA CYS A 208 14.73 -15.24 17.90
C CYS A 208 14.51 -16.70 18.35
N MET A 209 13.92 -16.88 19.53
CA MET A 209 13.72 -18.22 20.11
C MET A 209 12.81 -19.10 19.25
N ASP A 210 11.83 -18.50 18.56
CA ASP A 210 10.83 -19.20 17.75
C ASP A 210 11.27 -19.46 16.30
N ARG A 211 12.48 -19.00 15.93
CA ARG A 211 13.06 -19.22 14.60
C ARG A 211 14.16 -20.27 14.64
N LEU A 212 14.21 -21.09 13.59
CA LEU A 212 15.25 -22.09 13.34
C LEU A 212 15.73 -21.93 11.90
N TYR A 213 17.01 -21.61 11.72
CA TYR A 213 17.64 -21.46 10.41
C TYR A 213 19.09 -22.00 10.42
N PRO A 214 19.51 -22.78 9.42
CA PRO A 214 18.73 -23.19 8.25
C PRO A 214 17.81 -24.37 8.55
N GLN A 215 16.73 -24.50 7.77
CA GLN A 215 15.89 -25.70 7.77
C GLN A 215 16.61 -26.85 7.04
N ALA A 216 17.33 -26.53 5.96
CA ALA A 216 18.10 -27.48 5.16
C ALA A 216 19.40 -26.85 4.63
N TRP A 217 20.54 -27.54 4.75
CA TRP A 217 21.86 -27.05 4.28
C TRP A 217 22.14 -27.37 2.79
N TRP A 218 22.19 -28.65 2.44
CA TRP A 218 22.32 -29.23 1.08
C TRP A 218 21.44 -30.51 1.08
N PRO A 219 21.31 -31.35 0.02
CA PRO A 219 20.50 -32.56 0.14
C PRO A 219 21.02 -33.43 1.30
N SER A 220 20.26 -33.46 2.40
CA SER A 220 20.47 -34.42 3.47
C SER A 220 20.08 -35.80 2.92
N PRO A 221 20.81 -36.87 3.26
CA PRO A 221 20.41 -38.24 2.92
C PRO A 221 18.96 -38.50 3.35
N SER A 222 18.24 -39.32 2.57
CA SER A 222 16.88 -39.76 2.89
C SER A 222 16.81 -40.31 4.31
N SER A 223 15.81 -39.88 5.07
CA SER A 223 15.45 -40.42 6.39
C SER A 223 14.92 -41.86 6.36
N ASP A 224 15.34 -42.67 5.39
CA ASP A 224 15.12 -44.12 5.37
C ASP A 224 16.17 -44.87 6.21
N GLU A 225 17.22 -44.18 6.67
CA GLU A 225 18.15 -44.73 7.67
C GLU A 225 17.74 -44.34 9.10
N LYS A 226 16.98 -45.23 9.73
CA LYS A 226 16.88 -45.47 11.19
C LYS A 226 17.12 -44.25 12.09
N GLY A 227 16.03 -43.60 12.48
CA GLY A 227 15.92 -42.83 13.72
C GLY A 227 16.78 -41.56 13.77
N SER A 228 16.26 -40.45 13.23
CA SER A 228 16.88 -39.14 13.43
C SER A 228 16.90 -38.80 14.93
N LYS A 229 18.09 -38.70 15.50
CA LYS A 229 18.37 -38.32 16.90
C LYS A 229 18.08 -36.85 17.24
N PHE A 230 17.40 -36.11 16.37
CA PHE A 230 17.13 -34.69 16.60
C PHE A 230 15.81 -34.54 17.36
N ALA A 231 15.88 -33.96 18.56
CA ALA A 231 14.70 -33.65 19.37
C ALA A 231 13.76 -32.71 18.58
N PRO A 232 12.43 -32.89 18.66
CA PRO A 232 11.49 -32.00 18.00
C PRO A 232 11.70 -30.56 18.49
N VAL A 233 11.57 -29.60 17.56
CA VAL A 233 11.76 -28.15 17.76
C VAL A 233 10.98 -27.62 18.98
N SER A 234 9.89 -28.29 19.37
CA SER A 234 9.10 -27.98 20.56
C SER A 234 9.86 -28.08 21.90
N PHE A 235 10.95 -28.84 21.97
CA PHE A 235 11.77 -28.94 23.20
C PHE A 235 12.61 -27.68 23.45
N ILE A 236 12.99 -26.97 22.38
CA ILE A 236 13.91 -25.83 22.43
C ILE A 236 13.26 -24.57 23.03
N VAL A 237 11.94 -24.41 22.84
CA VAL A 237 11.19 -23.19 23.22
C VAL A 237 10.97 -23.09 24.75
N HIS A 238 11.05 -24.20 25.49
CA HIS A 238 10.69 -24.24 26.92
C HIS A 238 11.88 -24.16 27.92
N ALA A 239 13.12 -23.92 27.46
CA ALA A 239 14.31 -23.89 28.31
C ALA A 239 15.08 -22.56 28.26
N PRO A 240 14.53 -21.44 28.76
CA PRO A 240 15.14 -20.11 28.68
C PRO A 240 16.49 -19.98 29.42
N GLN A 241 16.84 -20.91 30.32
CA GLN A 241 18.12 -20.90 31.06
C GLN A 241 19.33 -21.38 30.23
N GLN A 242 19.14 -21.82 28.97
CA GLN A 242 20.20 -22.34 28.10
C GLN A 242 20.18 -21.68 26.70
N TRP A 243 20.13 -20.36 26.63
CA TRP A 243 20.11 -19.61 25.35
C TRP A 243 21.31 -19.94 24.44
N LEU A 244 22.53 -19.94 24.96
CA LEU A 244 23.74 -20.16 24.14
C LEU A 244 23.84 -21.60 23.59
N PRO A 245 23.68 -22.68 24.39
CA PRO A 245 23.61 -24.04 23.85
C PRO A 245 22.51 -24.22 22.80
N THR A 246 21.31 -23.68 23.07
CA THR A 246 20.18 -23.68 22.14
C THR A 246 20.54 -23.01 20.81
N TYR A 247 21.13 -21.82 20.88
CA TYR A 247 21.56 -21.07 19.71
C TYR A 247 22.59 -21.85 18.87
N LEU A 248 23.60 -22.44 19.52
CA LEU A 248 24.61 -23.25 18.84
C LEU A 248 24.02 -24.51 18.19
N MET A 249 22.99 -25.12 18.80
CA MET A 249 22.28 -26.25 18.19
C MET A 249 21.50 -25.83 16.94
N LYS A 250 20.86 -24.65 16.94
CA LYS A 250 20.13 -24.14 15.77
C LYS A 250 21.01 -23.99 14.52
N LEU A 251 22.30 -23.69 14.70
CA LEU A 251 23.27 -23.60 13.59
C LEU A 251 23.49 -24.92 12.86
N GLN A 252 23.21 -26.08 13.49
CA GLN A 252 23.27 -27.38 12.82
C GLN A 252 22.14 -27.57 11.81
N GLY A 253 21.06 -26.81 11.96
CA GLY A 253 19.87 -26.84 11.11
C GLY A 253 18.89 -27.95 11.46
N ALA A 254 17.68 -27.87 10.86
CA ALA A 254 16.57 -28.79 11.18
C ALA A 254 16.72 -30.19 10.59
N GLY A 255 17.68 -30.40 9.68
CA GLY A 255 17.89 -31.68 8.99
C GLY A 255 16.82 -31.99 7.93
N LEU A 256 16.00 -31.01 7.53
CA LEU A 256 15.00 -31.20 6.48
C LEU A 256 15.66 -31.41 5.12
N ARG A 257 14.96 -32.10 4.23
CA ARG A 257 15.42 -32.31 2.85
C ARG A 257 15.33 -30.98 2.08
N GLY A 258 16.40 -30.64 1.37
CA GLY A 258 16.40 -29.46 0.49
C GLY A 258 15.42 -29.59 -0.68
N PRO A 259 15.06 -28.47 -1.34
CA PRO A 259 14.18 -28.48 -2.49
C PRO A 259 14.75 -29.36 -3.62
N SER A 260 13.87 -30.16 -4.24
CA SER A 260 14.21 -31.05 -5.34
C SER A 260 13.97 -30.38 -6.70
N PRO A 261 14.75 -30.70 -7.73
CA PRO A 261 14.49 -30.27 -9.10
C PRO A 261 13.08 -30.63 -9.57
N VAL A 262 12.52 -29.79 -10.45
CA VAL A 262 11.22 -30.03 -11.08
C VAL A 262 11.38 -30.59 -12.51
N SER A 263 10.30 -31.08 -13.11
CA SER A 263 10.37 -31.72 -14.43
C SER A 263 10.62 -30.72 -15.55
N TYR A 264 11.27 -31.17 -16.63
CA TYR A 264 11.56 -30.33 -17.81
C TYR A 264 10.33 -29.64 -18.41
N ALA A 265 9.17 -30.32 -18.41
CA ALA A 265 7.93 -29.73 -18.91
C ALA A 265 7.44 -28.57 -18.03
N HIS A 266 7.51 -28.72 -16.71
CA HIS A 266 7.20 -27.64 -15.77
C HIS A 266 8.15 -26.46 -15.96
N THR A 267 9.44 -26.74 -16.14
CA THR A 267 10.46 -25.71 -16.31
C THR A 267 10.36 -24.95 -17.62
N CYS A 268 10.11 -25.65 -18.73
CA CYS A 268 9.86 -25.01 -20.02
C CYS A 268 8.68 -24.03 -19.91
N PHE A 269 7.62 -24.44 -19.21
CA PHE A 269 6.45 -23.59 -19.00
C PHE A 269 6.76 -22.35 -18.14
N SER A 270 7.39 -22.52 -16.97
CA SER A 270 7.78 -21.40 -16.10
C SER A 270 8.70 -20.41 -16.84
N SER A 271 9.68 -20.94 -17.57
CA SER A 271 10.65 -20.15 -18.32
C SER A 271 9.99 -19.35 -19.44
N LEU A 272 9.07 -19.96 -20.20
CA LEU A 272 8.31 -19.27 -21.25
C LEU A 272 7.37 -18.20 -20.67
N ALA A 273 6.73 -18.47 -19.53
CA ALA A 273 5.86 -17.52 -18.86
C ALA A 273 6.64 -16.30 -18.33
N ALA A 274 7.81 -16.55 -17.71
CA ALA A 274 8.72 -15.49 -17.28
C ALA A 274 9.26 -14.67 -18.46
N PHE A 275 9.61 -15.33 -19.57
CA PHE A 275 10.01 -14.67 -20.81
C PHE A 275 8.93 -13.71 -21.33
N ALA A 276 7.70 -14.22 -21.49
CA ALA A 276 6.59 -13.44 -22.02
C ALA A 276 6.25 -12.24 -21.14
N TYR A 277 6.25 -12.43 -19.81
CA TYR A 277 6.06 -11.36 -18.84
C TYR A 277 7.17 -10.31 -18.95
N MET A 278 8.43 -10.72 -18.86
CA MET A 278 9.56 -9.79 -18.85
C MET A 278 9.70 -9.01 -20.16
N LEU A 279 9.45 -9.65 -21.31
CA LEU A 279 9.44 -8.96 -22.60
C LEU A 279 8.35 -7.88 -22.63
N SER A 280 7.16 -8.18 -22.09
CA SER A 280 6.04 -7.24 -22.08
C SER A 280 6.31 -6.06 -21.15
N VAL A 281 6.93 -6.30 -19.99
CA VAL A 281 7.33 -5.22 -19.07
C VAL A 281 8.46 -4.38 -19.65
N ALA A 282 9.42 -4.99 -20.35
CA ALA A 282 10.51 -4.27 -21.00
C ALA A 282 10.01 -3.39 -22.17
N LEU A 283 9.12 -3.91 -23.02
CA LEU A 283 8.49 -3.12 -24.09
C LEU A 283 7.63 -1.97 -23.52
N LEU A 284 6.92 -2.21 -22.41
CA LEU A 284 6.17 -1.16 -21.72
C LEU A 284 7.09 -0.10 -21.12
N ASN A 285 8.24 -0.52 -20.56
CA ASN A 285 9.27 0.38 -20.04
C ASN A 285 9.77 1.33 -21.14
N ASP A 286 10.08 0.79 -22.32
CA ASP A 286 10.53 1.58 -23.45
C ASP A 286 9.45 2.52 -23.99
N LEU A 287 8.21 2.03 -24.12
CA LEU A 287 7.08 2.82 -24.58
C LEU A 287 6.84 4.05 -23.69
N LEU A 288 7.05 3.91 -22.39
CA LEU A 288 6.84 4.96 -21.38
C LEU A 288 8.10 5.79 -21.08
N GLY A 289 9.22 5.50 -21.76
CA GLY A 289 10.47 6.24 -21.62
C GLY A 289 11.14 6.05 -20.25
N TRP A 290 10.95 4.90 -19.63
CA TRP A 290 11.47 4.59 -18.31
C TRP A 290 12.86 3.92 -18.36
N THR A 291 13.64 4.02 -17.28
CA THR A 291 15.00 3.42 -17.25
C THR A 291 14.92 1.89 -17.20
N PRO A 292 15.75 1.17 -17.97
CA PRO A 292 15.87 -0.29 -17.88
C PRO A 292 16.10 -0.80 -16.45
N ALA A 293 16.80 -0.04 -15.60
CA ALA A 293 17.07 -0.40 -14.20
C ALA A 293 15.80 -0.65 -13.36
N SER A 294 14.64 -0.15 -13.81
CA SER A 294 13.34 -0.45 -13.22
C SER A 294 12.90 -1.91 -13.37
N LEU A 295 13.49 -2.67 -14.31
CA LEU A 295 13.15 -4.06 -14.66
C LEU A 295 13.66 -5.08 -13.63
N ILE A 296 14.58 -4.68 -12.74
CA ILE A 296 15.21 -5.55 -11.74
C ILE A 296 14.19 -6.08 -10.71
N GLY A 297 13.28 -5.22 -10.25
CA GLY A 297 12.17 -5.62 -9.35
C GLY A 297 11.23 -6.64 -10.01
N PRO A 298 10.65 -6.33 -11.19
CA PRO A 298 9.87 -7.27 -12.00
C PRO A 298 10.57 -8.61 -12.23
N ALA A 299 11.88 -8.61 -12.50
CA ALA A 299 12.65 -9.84 -12.68
C ALA A 299 12.61 -10.74 -11.44
N ALA A 300 12.87 -10.20 -10.25
CA ALA A 300 12.75 -10.96 -9.00
C ALA A 300 11.31 -11.45 -8.75
N ALA A 301 10.32 -10.61 -9.05
CA ALA A 301 8.91 -10.93 -8.88
C ALA A 301 8.46 -12.11 -9.77
N SER A 302 8.96 -12.17 -11.01
CA SER A 302 8.64 -13.22 -11.97
C SER A 302 9.03 -14.64 -11.48
N VAL A 303 10.19 -14.78 -10.84
CA VAL A 303 10.63 -16.07 -10.28
C VAL A 303 9.65 -16.57 -9.22
N SER A 304 9.19 -15.67 -8.36
CA SER A 304 8.24 -16.02 -7.29
C SER A 304 6.92 -16.53 -7.90
N ILE A 305 6.36 -15.83 -8.89
CA ILE A 305 5.06 -16.18 -9.48
C ILE A 305 5.12 -17.40 -10.39
N PHE A 306 6.18 -17.57 -11.18
CA PHE A 306 6.24 -18.63 -12.19
C PHE A 306 6.93 -19.90 -11.69
N SER A 307 7.95 -19.80 -10.84
CA SER A 307 8.61 -20.99 -10.26
C SER A 307 7.99 -21.42 -8.95
N ASP A 308 7.50 -20.48 -8.15
CA ASP A 308 6.92 -20.73 -6.83
C ASP A 308 5.45 -20.27 -6.75
N TRP A 309 4.67 -20.60 -7.78
CA TRP A 309 3.25 -20.19 -7.89
C TRP A 309 2.36 -20.67 -6.72
N ARG A 310 2.79 -21.69 -5.97
CA ARG A 310 2.10 -22.19 -4.76
C ARG A 310 2.52 -21.46 -3.49
N GLY A 311 3.65 -20.76 -3.50
CA GLY A 311 4.17 -20.03 -2.36
C GLY A 311 3.14 -19.04 -1.83
N THR A 312 3.05 -18.91 -0.50
CA THR A 312 2.12 -17.96 0.13
C THR A 312 2.48 -16.53 -0.25
N SER A 313 3.78 -16.22 -0.30
CA SER A 313 4.32 -14.95 -0.80
C SER A 313 4.07 -14.70 -2.28
N SER A 314 3.82 -15.71 -3.10
CA SER A 314 3.62 -15.57 -4.54
C SER A 314 2.15 -15.31 -4.92
N GLN A 315 1.23 -15.36 -3.96
CA GLN A 315 -0.19 -15.09 -4.19
C GLN A 315 -0.44 -13.61 -4.52
N PRO A 316 -1.59 -13.24 -5.13
CA PRO A 316 -1.82 -11.89 -5.62
C PRO A 316 -1.72 -10.80 -4.54
N TRP A 317 -2.20 -11.06 -3.31
CA TRP A 317 -2.17 -10.07 -2.23
C TRP A 317 -0.75 -9.68 -1.83
N PRO A 318 0.14 -10.63 -1.43
CA PRO A 318 1.52 -10.28 -1.16
C PRO A 318 2.24 -9.66 -2.35
N CYS A 319 1.98 -10.13 -3.57
CA CYS A 319 2.58 -9.56 -4.77
C CYS A 319 2.26 -8.07 -4.93
N LEU A 320 0.97 -7.70 -4.95
CA LEU A 320 0.51 -6.32 -5.14
C LEU A 320 0.93 -5.42 -3.98
N VAL A 321 0.60 -5.80 -2.75
CA VAL A 321 0.84 -4.97 -1.57
C VAL A 321 2.33 -4.89 -1.26
N GLY A 322 3.06 -5.98 -1.42
CA GLY A 322 4.49 -6.03 -1.15
C GLY A 322 5.33 -5.20 -2.12
N CYS A 323 5.00 -5.19 -3.42
CA CYS A 323 5.64 -4.30 -4.41
C CYS A 323 5.36 -2.82 -4.12
N VAL A 324 4.10 -2.48 -3.80
CA VAL A 324 3.68 -1.12 -3.44
C VAL A 324 4.40 -0.61 -2.19
N ILE A 325 4.46 -1.41 -1.12
CA ILE A 325 5.19 -1.08 0.10
C ILE A 325 6.67 -0.87 -0.20
N GLY A 326 7.28 -1.72 -1.03
CA GLY A 326 8.67 -1.60 -1.43
C GLY A 326 8.95 -0.29 -2.17
N ALA A 327 8.13 0.03 -3.17
CA ALA A 327 8.28 1.25 -3.95
C ALA A 327 8.09 2.52 -3.09
N ALA A 328 7.07 2.54 -2.23
CA ALA A 328 6.84 3.65 -1.29
C ALA A 328 7.98 3.83 -0.29
N SER A 329 8.46 2.73 0.30
CA SER A 329 9.54 2.78 1.31
C SER A 329 10.84 3.27 0.69
N GLY A 330 11.20 2.77 -0.49
CA GLY A 330 12.43 3.19 -1.19
C GLY A 330 12.41 4.66 -1.64
N THR A 331 11.30 5.12 -2.23
CA THR A 331 11.14 6.50 -2.68
C THR A 331 11.11 7.49 -1.51
N PHE A 332 10.36 7.18 -0.45
CA PHE A 332 10.31 8.00 0.76
C PHE A 332 11.70 8.14 1.42
N LEU A 333 12.44 7.04 1.57
CA LEU A 333 13.75 7.09 2.23
C LEU A 333 14.83 7.69 1.34
N LEU A 334 14.70 7.63 0.02
CA LEU A 334 15.53 8.41 -0.89
C LEU A 334 15.35 9.91 -0.66
N GLU A 335 14.10 10.38 -0.55
CA GLU A 335 13.80 11.79 -0.27
C GLU A 335 14.32 12.23 1.10
N VAL A 336 14.04 11.46 2.15
CA VAL A 336 14.55 11.76 3.51
C VAL A 336 16.07 11.74 3.56
N GLY A 337 16.71 10.80 2.85
CA GLY A 337 18.17 10.70 2.74
C GLY A 337 18.77 11.92 2.03
N SER A 338 18.12 12.44 1.00
CA SER A 338 18.59 13.63 0.28
C SER A 338 18.66 14.90 1.16
N LEU A 339 17.89 14.95 2.25
CA LEU A 339 17.93 16.05 3.24
C LEU A 339 19.17 16.00 4.15
N HIS A 340 19.83 14.84 4.29
CA HIS A 340 20.92 14.62 5.25
C HIS A 340 22.31 14.44 4.61
N GLY A 341 22.46 14.75 3.31
CA GLY A 341 23.72 14.67 2.57
C GLY A 341 23.93 13.37 1.79
N HIS A 342 25.07 13.23 1.10
CA HIS A 342 25.35 12.17 0.11
C HIS A 342 25.48 10.73 0.66
N GLN A 343 25.16 10.45 1.92
CA GLN A 343 25.29 9.10 2.50
C GLN A 343 24.10 8.21 2.14
N LYS A 344 24.30 7.28 1.19
CA LYS A 344 23.26 6.34 0.71
C LYS A 344 23.11 5.09 1.57
N LEU A 345 24.07 4.82 2.46
CA LEU A 345 24.16 3.59 3.25
C LEU A 345 22.96 3.38 4.17
N ILE A 346 22.71 4.33 5.08
CA ILE A 346 21.63 4.23 6.08
C ILE A 346 20.26 4.23 5.41
N PRO A 347 19.96 5.12 4.43
CA PRO A 347 18.71 5.05 3.68
C PRO A 347 18.48 3.68 3.01
N ALA A 348 19.52 3.09 2.41
CA ALA A 348 19.42 1.78 1.76
C ALA A 348 19.04 0.67 2.75
N ALA A 349 19.71 0.62 3.91
CA ALA A 349 19.42 -0.35 4.96
C ALA A 349 18.03 -0.17 5.56
N MET A 350 17.63 1.09 5.81
CA MET A 350 16.29 1.43 6.29
C MET A 350 15.21 1.04 5.29
N ALA A 351 15.44 1.22 3.98
CA ALA A 351 14.42 0.97 2.97
C ALA A 351 14.04 -0.50 2.89
N VAL A 352 15.04 -1.39 2.89
CA VAL A 352 14.80 -2.83 2.88
C VAL A 352 14.19 -3.28 4.21
N ALA A 353 14.69 -2.78 5.35
CA ALA A 353 14.20 -3.15 6.68
C ALA A 353 12.75 -2.70 6.93
N CYS A 354 12.41 -1.44 6.61
CA CYS A 354 11.04 -0.91 6.68
C CYS A 354 10.11 -1.66 5.73
N THR A 355 10.56 -1.95 4.50
CA THR A 355 9.77 -2.75 3.55
C THR A 355 9.44 -4.12 4.13
N ALA A 356 10.45 -4.83 4.65
CA ALA A 356 10.25 -6.16 5.23
C ALA A 356 9.29 -6.13 6.42
N ALA A 357 9.46 -5.16 7.33
CA ALA A 357 8.61 -5.01 8.51
C ALA A 357 7.16 -4.67 8.14
N LEU A 358 6.94 -3.73 7.21
CA LEU A 358 5.61 -3.36 6.74
C LEU A 358 4.92 -4.50 5.99
N GLN A 359 5.67 -5.24 5.16
CA GLN A 359 5.16 -6.44 4.51
C GLN A 359 4.75 -7.52 5.51
N GLU A 360 5.50 -7.69 6.60
CA GLU A 360 5.15 -8.64 7.67
C GLU A 360 3.88 -8.19 8.42
N LEU A 361 3.77 -6.90 8.76
CA LEU A 361 2.59 -6.31 9.43
C LEU A 361 1.32 -6.36 8.57
N THR A 362 1.45 -6.42 7.25
CA THR A 362 0.32 -6.45 6.30
C THR A 362 0.06 -7.84 5.72
N CYS A 363 0.75 -8.87 6.23
CA CYS A 363 0.71 -10.24 5.69
C CYS A 363 0.95 -10.27 4.16
N ALA A 364 1.86 -9.42 3.69
CA ALA A 364 2.18 -9.18 2.28
C ALA A 364 3.66 -9.39 2.00
N LYS A 365 4.27 -10.41 2.61
CA LYS A 365 5.68 -10.79 2.42
C LYS A 365 5.94 -11.09 0.96
N PHE A 366 6.69 -10.21 0.29
CA PHE A 366 7.03 -10.38 -1.10
C PHE A 366 8.46 -9.91 -1.38
N PRO A 367 9.40 -10.84 -1.63
CA PRO A 367 10.81 -10.54 -1.81
C PRO A 367 11.08 -9.41 -2.80
N ALA A 368 10.40 -9.39 -3.94
CA ALA A 368 10.63 -8.38 -4.96
C ALA A 368 10.40 -6.94 -4.45
N GLY A 369 9.54 -6.73 -3.46
CA GLY A 369 9.35 -5.43 -2.83
C GLY A 369 10.63 -4.88 -2.19
N GLY A 370 11.43 -5.75 -1.54
CA GLY A 370 12.72 -5.35 -0.99
C GLY A 370 13.72 -4.94 -2.07
N CYS A 371 13.72 -5.64 -3.21
CA CYS A 371 14.53 -5.28 -4.38
C CYS A 371 14.13 -3.92 -4.95
N ILE A 372 12.82 -3.70 -5.15
CA ILE A 372 12.26 -2.43 -5.61
C ILE A 372 12.66 -1.28 -4.67
N ALA A 373 12.53 -1.48 -3.35
CA ALA A 373 12.92 -0.47 -2.36
C ALA A 373 14.40 -0.09 -2.46
N LEU A 374 15.28 -1.10 -2.61
CA LEU A 374 16.71 -0.89 -2.71
C LEU A 374 17.13 -0.23 -4.03
N SER A 375 16.48 -0.60 -5.15
CA SER A 375 16.71 0.00 -6.48
C SER A 375 16.58 1.53 -6.45
N ALA A 376 15.57 2.06 -5.75
CA ALA A 376 15.34 3.50 -5.63
C ALA A 376 16.56 4.26 -5.08
N ILE A 377 17.35 3.62 -4.21
CA ILE A 377 18.44 4.26 -3.48
C ILE A 377 19.80 4.01 -4.13
N VAL A 378 20.07 2.76 -4.51
CA VAL A 378 21.40 2.38 -4.99
C VAL A 378 21.59 2.69 -6.48
N MET A 379 20.52 2.86 -7.24
CA MET A 379 20.59 3.12 -8.69
C MET A 379 20.23 4.58 -9.01
N PRO A 380 21.19 5.41 -9.44
CA PRO A 380 20.96 6.84 -9.66
C PRO A 380 19.87 7.13 -10.70
N GLU A 381 19.79 6.32 -11.75
CA GLU A 381 18.77 6.47 -12.80
C GLU A 381 17.36 6.24 -12.27
N VAL A 382 17.22 5.26 -11.38
CA VAL A 382 15.97 4.95 -10.70
C VAL A 382 15.61 6.05 -9.70
N GLY A 383 16.57 6.51 -8.92
CA GLY A 383 16.33 7.60 -7.95
C GLY A 383 15.88 8.91 -8.61
N LYS A 384 16.28 9.17 -9.87
CA LYS A 384 15.83 10.34 -10.63
C LYS A 384 14.33 10.30 -10.97
N LEU A 385 13.73 9.12 -11.03
CA LEU A 385 12.30 8.95 -11.27
C LEU A 385 11.44 9.46 -10.09
N GLY A 386 11.99 9.52 -8.86
CA GLY A 386 11.25 9.94 -7.68
C GLY A 386 9.97 9.12 -7.50
N TRP A 387 8.84 9.78 -7.24
CA TRP A 387 7.53 9.11 -7.09
C TRP A 387 7.00 8.46 -8.38
N SER A 388 7.54 8.78 -9.58
CA SER A 388 7.14 8.03 -10.79
C SER A 388 7.63 6.58 -10.76
N PHE A 389 8.69 6.29 -9.99
CA PHE A 389 9.13 4.93 -9.69
C PHE A 389 8.11 4.14 -8.85
N PHE A 390 7.20 4.81 -8.14
CA PHE A 390 6.10 4.12 -7.47
C PHE A 390 5.13 3.50 -8.49
N LEU A 391 4.82 4.23 -9.56
CA LEU A 391 3.87 3.81 -10.58
C LEU A 391 4.41 2.66 -11.44
N GLN A 392 5.69 2.72 -11.81
CA GLN A 392 6.28 1.81 -12.79
C GLN A 392 6.47 0.36 -12.28
N PRO A 393 7.49 0.03 -11.44
CA PRO A 393 7.64 -1.34 -10.95
C PRO A 393 6.74 -1.66 -9.76
N GLY A 394 6.22 -0.65 -9.05
CA GLY A 394 5.41 -0.87 -7.84
C GLY A 394 3.97 -1.28 -8.14
N VAL A 395 3.36 -0.67 -9.16
CA VAL A 395 1.93 -0.87 -9.48
C VAL A 395 1.75 -1.54 -10.84
N LEU A 396 2.25 -0.95 -11.92
CA LEU A 396 1.93 -1.39 -13.28
C LEU A 396 2.55 -2.75 -13.64
N SER A 397 3.85 -2.92 -13.38
CA SER A 397 4.52 -4.21 -13.65
C SER A 397 3.95 -5.34 -12.78
N THR A 398 3.50 -5.03 -11.56
CA THR A 398 2.91 -5.99 -10.62
C THR A 398 1.49 -6.36 -11.01
N CYS A 399 0.69 -5.40 -11.49
CA CYS A 399 -0.61 -5.69 -12.08
C CYS A 399 -0.46 -6.61 -13.29
N LEU A 400 0.49 -6.30 -14.18
CA LEU A 400 0.81 -7.19 -15.31
C LEU A 400 1.28 -8.56 -14.83
N LEU A 401 2.08 -8.63 -13.77
CA LEU A 401 2.57 -9.90 -13.22
C LEU A 401 1.43 -10.78 -12.71
N VAL A 402 0.46 -10.21 -11.99
CA VAL A 402 -0.73 -10.94 -11.52
C VAL A 402 -1.60 -11.37 -12.71
N ILE A 403 -1.74 -10.54 -13.75
CA ILE A 403 -2.46 -10.91 -14.97
C ILE A 403 -1.76 -12.09 -15.67
N TYR A 404 -0.46 -12.00 -15.91
CA TYR A 404 0.32 -13.08 -16.55
C TYR A 404 0.33 -14.34 -15.67
N GLY A 405 0.48 -14.18 -14.36
CA GLY A 405 0.40 -15.29 -13.41
C GLY A 405 -0.95 -16.00 -13.50
N THR A 406 -2.06 -15.26 -13.49
CA THR A 406 -3.43 -15.79 -13.57
C THR A 406 -3.70 -16.46 -14.91
N VAL A 407 -3.29 -15.83 -16.01
CA VAL A 407 -3.53 -16.37 -17.35
C VAL A 407 -2.64 -17.58 -17.62
N LEU A 408 -1.33 -17.42 -17.47
CA LEU A 408 -0.34 -18.41 -17.89
C LEU A 408 -0.27 -19.58 -16.91
N ASN A 409 -0.18 -19.39 -15.59
CA ASN A 409 -0.11 -20.54 -14.70
C ASN A 409 -1.35 -21.44 -14.84
N ASN A 410 -2.52 -20.92 -15.18
CA ASN A 410 -3.72 -21.75 -15.38
C ASN A 410 -3.77 -22.50 -16.73
N LEU A 411 -2.92 -22.17 -17.71
CA LEU A 411 -2.82 -22.94 -18.96
C LEU A 411 -2.27 -24.34 -18.73
N GLN A 412 -1.41 -24.53 -17.72
CA GLN A 412 -0.86 -25.84 -17.40
C GLN A 412 -1.85 -26.63 -16.53
N GLU A 413 -2.11 -27.89 -16.90
CA GLU A 413 -3.10 -28.75 -16.22
C GLU A 413 -2.84 -28.90 -14.72
N THR A 414 -1.56 -29.05 -14.34
CA THR A 414 -1.10 -29.30 -12.97
C THR A 414 -0.99 -28.06 -12.08
N ARG A 415 -1.28 -26.87 -12.64
CA ARG A 415 -1.19 -25.59 -11.96
C ARG A 415 -2.55 -24.95 -11.74
N GLN A 416 -2.67 -24.21 -10.65
CA GLN A 416 -3.84 -23.39 -10.32
C GLN A 416 -3.37 -22.10 -9.63
N TYR A 417 -3.57 -20.96 -10.28
CA TYR A 417 -3.17 -19.66 -9.75
C TYR A 417 -4.24 -18.59 -10.05
N PRO A 418 -4.67 -17.80 -9.08
CA PRO A 418 -4.24 -17.87 -7.69
C PRO A 418 -4.83 -19.08 -6.96
N LEU A 419 -4.16 -19.50 -5.89
CA LEU A 419 -4.73 -20.49 -4.97
C LEU A 419 -5.92 -19.92 -4.22
N HIS A 420 -5.93 -18.61 -4.00
CA HIS A 420 -7.04 -17.86 -3.43
C HIS A 420 -6.94 -16.40 -3.85
N TRP A 421 -8.08 -15.76 -4.07
CA TRP A 421 -8.16 -14.32 -4.20
C TRP A 421 -8.23 -13.63 -2.83
N PRO A 422 -7.74 -12.38 -2.71
CA PRO A 422 -7.83 -11.60 -1.47
C PRO A 422 -9.26 -11.48 -0.93
N TRP A 423 -10.24 -11.44 -1.84
CA TRP A 423 -11.67 -11.35 -1.54
C TRP A 423 -12.38 -12.71 -1.40
N GLN A 424 -11.69 -13.83 -1.68
CA GLN A 424 -12.23 -15.17 -1.44
C GLN A 424 -12.16 -15.51 0.04
N ARG A 425 -13.28 -16.02 0.57
CA ARG A 425 -13.44 -16.42 1.96
C ARG A 425 -12.87 -17.82 2.18
N ALA A 426 -12.32 -18.05 3.37
CA ALA A 426 -12.32 -19.42 3.90
C ALA A 426 -13.79 -19.83 4.07
N GLU A 427 -14.19 -20.97 3.50
CA GLU A 427 -15.52 -21.51 3.80
C GLU A 427 -15.63 -21.67 5.32
N PRO A 428 -16.65 -21.09 5.97
CA PRO A 428 -16.82 -21.23 7.41
C PRO A 428 -17.46 -22.57 7.74
N ASN A 429 -16.84 -23.68 7.32
CA ASN A 429 -17.39 -25.02 7.49
C ASN A 429 -16.53 -25.86 8.43
N ARG A 430 -16.68 -25.57 9.74
CA ARG A 430 -16.73 -26.57 10.84
C ARG A 430 -16.89 -25.94 12.23
N LEU A 431 -16.50 -24.68 12.45
CA LEU A 431 -16.51 -24.07 13.79
C LEU A 431 -17.78 -23.24 14.13
N LEU A 432 -18.57 -22.80 13.14
CA LEU A 432 -19.81 -22.04 13.39
C LEU A 432 -21.01 -22.93 13.75
N GLN A 433 -20.92 -24.24 13.57
CA GLN A 433 -21.99 -25.17 13.97
C GLN A 433 -22.06 -25.40 15.49
N GLU A 434 -21.10 -24.87 16.26
CA GLU A 434 -21.03 -25.01 17.72
C GLU A 434 -21.47 -23.77 18.52
N ARG A 435 -21.89 -22.67 17.87
CA ARG A 435 -22.42 -21.50 18.59
C ARG A 435 -23.83 -21.18 18.12
N GLY A 436 -24.79 -21.65 18.92
CA GLY A 436 -26.23 -21.55 18.68
C GLY A 436 -26.78 -20.12 18.65
N HIS A 437 -26.54 -19.40 17.56
CA HIS A 437 -27.44 -18.34 17.13
C HIS A 437 -28.55 -18.95 16.27
N SER A 438 -29.80 -18.69 16.65
CA SER A 438 -30.97 -19.26 15.99
C SER A 438 -31.09 -18.69 14.57
N GLU A 439 -31.23 -19.55 13.56
CA GLU A 439 -31.43 -19.18 12.15
C GLU A 439 -32.56 -18.15 11.94
N ARG A 440 -33.51 -18.04 12.88
CA ARG A 440 -34.62 -17.09 12.81
C ARG A 440 -34.17 -15.63 12.91
N ASP A 441 -33.13 -15.33 13.69
CA ASP A 441 -32.68 -13.95 13.89
C ASP A 441 -31.92 -13.43 12.66
N LEU A 442 -31.13 -14.31 12.03
CA LEU A 442 -30.46 -14.03 10.75
C LEU A 442 -31.47 -13.86 9.59
N CYS A 443 -32.54 -14.66 9.59
CA CYS A 443 -33.59 -14.58 8.57
C CYS A 443 -34.43 -13.29 8.70
N ARG A 444 -34.82 -12.91 9.92
CA ARG A 444 -35.55 -11.65 10.17
C ARG A 444 -34.73 -10.43 9.75
N HIS A 445 -33.44 -10.40 10.05
CA HIS A 445 -32.58 -9.29 9.67
C HIS A 445 -32.34 -9.22 8.15
N ARG A 446 -32.17 -10.36 7.46
CA ARG A 446 -32.05 -10.42 5.99
C ARG A 446 -33.29 -9.88 5.28
N LEU A 447 -34.48 -10.22 5.78
CA LEU A 447 -35.75 -9.72 5.25
C LEU A 447 -35.90 -8.20 5.48
N GLU A 448 -35.40 -7.67 6.59
CA GLU A 448 -35.34 -6.22 6.83
C GLU A 448 -34.34 -5.50 5.91
N THR A 449 -33.17 -6.09 5.61
CA THR A 449 -32.19 -5.48 4.68
C THR A 449 -32.64 -5.57 3.22
N GLU A 450 -33.27 -6.68 2.80
CA GLU A 450 -33.75 -6.87 1.42
C GLU A 450 -35.00 -6.03 1.12
N SER A 451 -35.93 -5.91 2.08
CA SER A 451 -37.11 -5.04 1.93
C SER A 451 -36.79 -3.54 1.90
N ARG A 452 -35.57 -3.14 2.29
CA ARG A 452 -35.13 -1.74 2.44
C ARG A 452 -33.98 -1.34 1.52
N SER A 453 -33.56 -2.22 0.61
CA SER A 453 -32.54 -1.88 -0.39
C SER A 453 -33.07 -0.84 -1.39
N PRO A 454 -32.26 0.17 -1.81
CA PRO A 454 -32.71 1.16 -2.78
C PRO A 454 -33.19 0.46 -4.05
N SER A 455 -34.36 0.87 -4.56
CA SER A 455 -34.92 0.29 -5.79
C SER A 455 -33.88 0.29 -6.91
N ALA A 456 -33.93 -0.70 -7.80
CA ALA A 456 -33.04 -0.77 -8.96
C ALA A 456 -33.04 0.55 -9.77
N ALA A 457 -34.18 1.25 -9.81
CA ALA A 457 -34.34 2.56 -10.41
C ALA A 457 -33.47 3.66 -9.76
N THR A 458 -33.35 3.66 -8.42
CA THR A 458 -32.49 4.61 -7.69
C THR A 458 -31.02 4.38 -8.02
N LYS A 459 -30.58 3.11 -8.06
CA LYS A 459 -29.20 2.75 -8.43
C LYS A 459 -28.86 3.15 -9.88
N THR A 460 -29.78 2.98 -10.82
CA THR A 460 -29.60 3.44 -12.21
C THR A 460 -29.52 4.96 -12.36
N ASN A 461 -30.13 5.73 -11.44
CA ASN A 461 -30.13 7.19 -11.52
C ASN A 461 -28.79 7.83 -11.10
N VAL A 462 -28.03 7.22 -10.17
CA VAL A 462 -26.69 7.74 -9.80
C VAL A 462 -25.69 7.57 -10.93
N GLY A 463 -25.70 6.40 -11.58
CA GLY A 463 -24.83 6.16 -12.74
C GLY A 463 -25.07 7.19 -13.84
N ARG A 464 -26.35 7.54 -14.09
CA ARG A 464 -26.73 8.59 -15.06
C ARG A 464 -26.23 9.97 -14.65
N LEU A 465 -26.34 10.36 -13.37
CA LEU A 465 -25.84 11.65 -12.87
C LEU A 465 -24.32 11.76 -13.01
N ILE A 466 -23.58 10.68 -12.70
CA ILE A 466 -22.13 10.65 -12.86
C ILE A 466 -21.75 10.75 -14.35
N VAL A 467 -22.42 10.01 -15.23
CA VAL A 467 -22.20 10.11 -16.69
C VAL A 467 -22.50 11.52 -17.19
N LEU A 468 -23.60 12.14 -16.75
CA LEU A 468 -23.95 13.51 -17.11
C LEU A 468 -22.87 14.50 -16.64
N SER A 469 -22.40 14.36 -15.40
CA SER A 469 -21.29 15.15 -14.86
C SER A 469 -20.03 15.02 -15.73
N GLN A 470 -19.69 13.80 -16.18
CA GLN A 470 -18.56 13.58 -17.06
C GLN A 470 -18.75 14.22 -18.43
N ILE A 471 -19.95 14.15 -19.02
CA ILE A 471 -20.26 14.82 -20.29
C ILE A 471 -20.07 16.33 -20.17
N VAL A 472 -20.55 16.95 -19.08
CA VAL A 472 -20.37 18.39 -18.84
C VAL A 472 -18.90 18.75 -18.75
N PHE A 473 -18.10 17.97 -18.02
CA PHE A 473 -16.65 18.19 -17.94
C PHE A 473 -15.95 18.02 -19.29
N LEU A 474 -16.32 17.01 -20.09
CA LEU A 474 -15.78 16.82 -21.44
C LEU A 474 -16.12 18.00 -22.35
N ILE A 475 -17.33 18.57 -22.26
CA ILE A 475 -17.69 19.79 -23.01
C ILE A 475 -16.79 20.95 -22.59
N PHE A 476 -16.54 21.13 -21.28
CA PHE A 476 -15.60 22.14 -20.79
C PHE A 476 -14.19 21.96 -21.38
N LEU A 477 -13.69 20.71 -21.44
CA LEU A 477 -12.37 20.42 -22.02
C LEU A 477 -12.25 20.79 -23.50
N LEU A 478 -13.35 20.82 -24.27
CA LEU A 478 -13.32 21.27 -25.68
C LEU A 478 -12.91 22.74 -25.83
N PHE A 479 -13.10 23.54 -24.78
CA PHE A 479 -12.77 24.97 -24.75
C PHE A 479 -11.55 25.28 -23.89
N ALA A 480 -10.93 24.26 -23.29
CA ALA A 480 -9.77 24.42 -22.44
C ALA A 480 -8.47 24.24 -23.21
N GLU A 481 -7.48 25.08 -22.91
CA GLU A 481 -6.14 25.02 -23.48
C GLU A 481 -5.18 24.38 -22.48
N LEU A 482 -4.23 23.55 -22.96
CA LEU A 482 -3.23 22.92 -22.11
C LEU A 482 -1.97 23.78 -22.04
N ASP A 483 -1.51 24.11 -20.83
CA ASP A 483 -0.24 24.79 -20.62
C ASP A 483 0.89 23.76 -20.43
N VAL A 484 1.73 23.61 -21.46
CA VAL A 484 2.81 22.60 -21.51
C VAL A 484 4.19 23.21 -21.22
N HIS A 485 4.30 24.53 -21.06
CA HIS A 485 5.60 25.23 -21.06
C HIS A 485 6.07 25.71 -19.67
N SER A 486 5.61 25.07 -18.59
CA SER A 486 6.03 25.44 -17.22
C SER A 486 7.50 25.13 -16.97
N LEU A 487 8.32 26.16 -16.71
CA LEU A 487 9.77 26.06 -16.42
C LEU A 487 10.07 25.25 -15.14
N ASP A 488 9.08 25.07 -14.27
CA ASP A 488 9.13 24.39 -12.97
C ASP A 488 8.25 23.13 -12.91
N GLY A 489 7.98 22.51 -14.07
CA GLY A 489 7.05 21.39 -14.19
C GLY A 489 7.28 20.23 -13.22
N LYS A 490 8.54 19.90 -12.91
CA LYS A 490 8.87 18.87 -11.90
C LYS A 490 8.40 19.24 -10.51
N THR A 491 8.76 20.45 -10.05
CA THR A 491 8.44 20.93 -8.71
C THR A 491 6.93 21.05 -8.52
N LYS A 492 6.22 21.58 -9.53
CA LYS A 492 4.76 21.64 -9.53
C LYS A 492 4.10 20.26 -9.59
N PHE A 493 4.69 19.30 -10.30
CA PHE A 493 4.21 17.92 -10.28
C PHE A 493 4.37 17.29 -8.89
N ASP A 494 5.52 17.44 -8.24
CA ASP A 494 5.77 16.92 -6.89
C ASP A 494 4.74 17.47 -5.87
N HIS A 495 4.38 18.75 -6.02
CA HIS A 495 3.31 19.38 -5.24
C HIS A 495 1.95 18.70 -5.46
N VAL A 496 1.56 18.54 -6.73
CA VAL A 496 0.30 17.88 -7.11
C VAL A 496 0.27 16.42 -6.65
N ALA A 497 1.40 15.69 -6.73
CA ALA A 497 1.52 14.33 -6.24
C ALA A 497 1.34 14.25 -4.72
N GLY A 498 1.97 15.16 -3.96
CA GLY A 498 1.76 15.28 -2.52
C GLY A 498 0.31 15.56 -2.14
N MET A 499 -0.35 16.48 -2.86
CA MET A 499 -1.78 16.77 -2.69
C MET A 499 -2.69 15.59 -3.05
N SER A 500 -2.32 14.82 -4.07
CA SER A 500 -3.03 13.59 -4.47
C SER A 500 -2.94 12.53 -3.37
N LEU A 501 -1.74 12.32 -2.80
CA LEU A 501 -1.52 11.36 -1.72
C LEU A 501 -2.27 11.78 -0.45
N LEU A 502 -2.26 13.07 -0.13
CA LEU A 502 -2.99 13.64 1.01
C LEU A 502 -4.51 13.46 0.88
N THR A 503 -5.09 13.69 -0.30
CA THR A 503 -6.55 13.62 -0.53
C THR A 503 -7.06 12.20 -0.75
N LEU A 504 -6.38 11.39 -1.57
CA LEU A 504 -6.83 10.04 -1.92
C LEU A 504 -6.48 9.01 -0.84
N VAL A 505 -5.23 9.01 -0.36
CA VAL A 505 -4.76 8.02 0.60
C VAL A 505 -4.91 8.55 2.03
N GLY A 506 -4.41 9.75 2.31
CA GLY A 506 -4.46 10.34 3.65
C GLY A 506 -5.88 10.45 4.19
N LEU A 507 -6.67 11.33 3.57
CA LEU A 507 -8.08 11.53 3.92
C LEU A 507 -8.95 10.28 3.66
N GLY A 508 -8.69 9.52 2.60
CA GLY A 508 -9.44 8.29 2.30
C GLY A 508 -9.34 7.24 3.41
N PHE A 509 -8.11 6.81 3.73
CA PHE A 509 -7.89 5.78 4.76
C PHE A 509 -8.16 6.30 6.17
N MET A 510 -7.92 7.58 6.46
CA MET A 510 -8.23 8.15 7.78
C MET A 510 -9.70 7.98 8.17
N ARG A 511 -10.62 7.83 7.20
CA ARG A 511 -12.05 7.58 7.43
C ARG A 511 -12.46 6.10 7.42
N ALA A 512 -11.54 5.18 7.11
CA ALA A 512 -11.80 3.74 6.99
C ALA A 512 -12.09 3.03 8.33
N PHE A 513 -12.04 3.76 9.46
CA PHE A 513 -12.26 3.18 10.78
C PHE A 513 -13.70 2.71 11.03
N VAL A 514 -14.67 3.20 10.25
CA VAL A 514 -16.09 2.89 10.44
C VAL A 514 -16.37 1.46 9.98
N LYS A 515 -16.65 0.55 10.91
CA LYS A 515 -16.74 -0.90 10.66
C LYS A 515 -17.72 -1.29 9.56
N ALA A 516 -18.86 -0.63 9.48
CA ALA A 516 -19.87 -0.94 8.47
C ALA A 516 -19.78 -0.07 7.20
N TYR A 517 -18.76 0.79 7.10
CA TYR A 517 -18.66 1.79 6.03
C TYR A 517 -17.23 2.00 5.53
N GLY A 518 -16.33 1.04 5.75
CA GLY A 518 -14.91 1.17 5.39
C GLY A 518 -14.71 1.29 3.87
N LEU A 519 -15.46 0.52 3.08
CA LEU A 519 -15.40 0.60 1.61
C LEU A 519 -16.04 1.89 1.09
N GLY A 520 -17.18 2.28 1.66
CA GLY A 520 -17.83 3.56 1.38
C GLY A 520 -16.93 4.75 1.74
N ALA A 521 -16.25 4.70 2.88
CA ALA A 521 -15.35 5.76 3.32
C ALA A 521 -14.21 5.98 2.31
N VAL A 522 -13.49 4.93 1.92
CA VAL A 522 -12.36 5.06 0.97
C VAL A 522 -12.87 5.33 -0.46
N GLY A 523 -13.84 4.54 -0.94
CA GLY A 523 -14.36 4.61 -2.30
C GLY A 523 -15.08 5.93 -2.60
N PHE A 524 -15.86 6.45 -1.65
CA PHE A 524 -16.51 7.75 -1.83
C PHE A 524 -15.54 8.92 -1.68
N CYS A 525 -14.48 8.81 -0.86
CA CYS A 525 -13.41 9.82 -0.87
C CYS A 525 -12.73 9.92 -2.25
N MET A 526 -12.47 8.78 -2.91
CA MET A 526 -11.93 8.77 -4.27
C MET A 526 -12.88 9.46 -5.26
N MET A 527 -14.18 9.11 -5.21
CA MET A 527 -15.19 9.72 -6.08
C MET A 527 -15.33 11.23 -5.85
N ILE A 528 -15.39 11.66 -4.58
CA ILE A 528 -15.45 13.07 -4.19
C ILE A 528 -14.24 13.83 -4.73
N THR A 529 -13.03 13.28 -4.57
CA THR A 529 -11.80 13.92 -5.07
C THR A 529 -11.85 14.13 -6.57
N CYS A 530 -12.20 13.09 -7.35
CA CYS A 530 -12.26 13.19 -8.80
C CYS A 530 -13.29 14.24 -9.26
N LEU A 531 -14.50 14.20 -8.70
CA LEU A 531 -15.56 15.13 -9.07
C LEU A 531 -15.24 16.56 -8.63
N ALA A 532 -14.71 16.74 -7.42
CA ALA A 532 -14.37 18.05 -6.89
C ALA A 532 -13.32 18.76 -7.76
N ILE A 533 -12.25 18.06 -8.16
CA ILE A 533 -11.21 18.62 -9.04
C ILE A 533 -11.82 19.07 -10.38
N GLN A 534 -12.58 18.19 -11.03
CA GLN A 534 -13.19 18.47 -12.33
C GLN A 534 -14.13 19.67 -12.28
N TRP A 535 -15.04 19.69 -11.30
CA TRP A 535 -16.03 20.74 -11.14
C TRP A 535 -15.40 22.07 -10.71
N SER A 536 -14.45 22.07 -9.77
CA SER A 536 -13.84 23.30 -9.30
C SER A 536 -13.00 23.98 -10.38
N MET A 537 -12.29 23.22 -11.22
CA MET A 537 -11.54 23.78 -12.36
C MET A 537 -12.48 24.54 -13.31
N MET A 538 -13.62 23.92 -13.64
CA MET A 538 -14.65 24.54 -14.47
C MET A 538 -15.28 25.77 -13.79
N LEU A 539 -15.70 25.64 -12.53
CA LEU A 539 -16.35 26.71 -11.77
C LEU A 539 -15.44 27.91 -11.57
N GLU A 540 -14.16 27.69 -11.22
CA GLU A 540 -13.18 28.77 -11.09
C GLU A 540 -12.96 29.50 -12.41
N SER A 541 -12.90 28.78 -13.55
CA SER A 541 -12.74 29.42 -14.86
C SER A 541 -13.95 30.28 -15.22
N ILE A 542 -15.17 29.81 -14.93
CA ILE A 542 -16.41 30.57 -15.13
C ILE A 542 -16.42 31.83 -14.26
N LEU A 543 -16.09 31.69 -12.98
CA LEU A 543 -16.11 32.81 -12.02
C LEU A 543 -15.04 33.87 -12.32
N LYS A 544 -13.87 33.47 -12.83
CA LYS A 544 -12.78 34.39 -13.19
C LYS A 544 -12.95 35.04 -14.58
N GLN A 545 -13.89 34.57 -15.39
CA GLN A 545 -14.09 35.01 -16.78
C GLN A 545 -12.82 34.90 -17.64
N THR A 546 -11.99 33.89 -17.39
CA THR A 546 -10.72 33.65 -18.12
C THR A 546 -10.85 32.45 -19.06
N VAL A 547 -10.07 32.45 -20.15
CA VAL A 547 -9.87 31.24 -20.97
C VAL A 547 -9.32 30.13 -20.08
N SER A 548 -9.93 28.95 -20.18
CA SER A 548 -9.64 27.82 -19.30
C SER A 548 -8.29 27.21 -19.63
N THR A 549 -7.23 27.58 -18.90
CA THR A 549 -5.94 26.91 -19.03
C THR A 549 -5.82 25.76 -18.04
N ILE A 550 -5.54 24.56 -18.54
CA ILE A 550 -5.23 23.38 -17.74
C ILE A 550 -3.72 23.39 -17.51
N SER A 551 -3.35 23.63 -16.24
CA SER A 551 -1.97 23.63 -15.76
C SER A 551 -1.88 22.93 -14.40
N PHE A 552 -0.66 22.70 -13.91
CA PHE A 552 -0.47 22.21 -12.54
C PHE A 552 -1.05 23.14 -11.47
N ASP A 553 -1.14 24.45 -11.73
CA ASP A 553 -1.75 25.42 -10.80
C ASP A 553 -3.29 25.26 -10.75
N SER A 554 -3.90 24.96 -11.90
CA SER A 554 -5.33 24.63 -11.99
C SER A 554 -5.65 23.32 -11.26
N LEU A 555 -4.79 22.30 -11.41
CA LEU A 555 -4.90 21.02 -10.69
C LEU A 555 -4.72 21.20 -9.19
N THR A 556 -3.74 22.00 -8.78
CA THR A 556 -3.51 22.36 -7.37
C THR A 556 -4.77 22.97 -6.76
N SER A 557 -5.37 23.96 -7.44
CA SER A 557 -6.63 24.57 -6.98
C SER A 557 -7.76 23.54 -6.89
N GLY A 558 -7.83 22.61 -7.85
CA GLY A 558 -8.77 21.48 -7.80
C GLY A 558 -8.57 20.56 -6.60
N TYR A 559 -7.33 20.23 -6.25
CA TYR A 559 -7.03 19.41 -5.08
C TYR A 559 -7.36 20.13 -3.77
N LEU A 560 -7.25 21.46 -3.69
CA LEU A 560 -7.67 22.23 -2.51
C LEU A 560 -9.20 22.24 -2.35
N ALA A 561 -9.94 22.33 -3.46
CA ALA A 561 -11.40 22.17 -3.45
C ALA A 561 -11.80 20.75 -3.00
N ALA A 562 -11.12 19.73 -3.53
CA ALA A 562 -11.30 18.35 -3.10
C ALA A 562 -11.01 18.15 -1.60
N ALA A 563 -9.91 18.71 -1.09
CA ALA A 563 -9.58 18.66 0.33
C ALA A 563 -10.70 19.28 1.19
N THR A 564 -11.25 20.42 0.76
CA THR A 564 -12.37 21.08 1.44
C THR A 564 -13.62 20.19 1.49
N ALA A 565 -14.02 19.65 0.34
CA ALA A 565 -15.15 18.74 0.22
C ALA A 565 -14.98 17.47 1.07
N LEU A 566 -13.75 16.95 1.15
CA LEU A 566 -13.44 15.81 2.01
C LEU A 566 -13.52 16.18 3.49
N VAL A 567 -13.06 17.36 3.91
CA VAL A 567 -13.25 17.85 5.29
C VAL A 567 -14.74 17.88 5.62
N SER A 568 -15.59 18.44 4.74
CA SER A 568 -17.05 18.42 4.92
C SER A 568 -17.62 17.01 5.01
N PHE A 569 -17.19 16.13 4.11
CA PHE A 569 -17.61 14.72 4.09
C PHE A 569 -17.26 13.98 5.39
N GLY A 570 -16.20 14.40 6.11
CA GLY A 570 -15.85 13.86 7.42
C GLY A 570 -16.99 13.92 8.45
N ALA A 571 -17.84 14.95 8.41
CA ALA A 571 -19.01 15.05 9.27
C ALA A 571 -20.17 14.13 8.82
N LEU A 572 -20.14 13.71 7.56
CA LEU A 572 -21.22 13.00 6.86
C LEU A 572 -20.94 11.51 6.69
N VAL A 573 -19.76 11.02 7.06
CA VAL A 573 -19.38 9.61 6.94
C VAL A 573 -20.42 8.72 7.61
N GLY A 574 -20.88 7.68 6.92
CA GLY A 574 -21.91 6.76 7.38
C GLY A 574 -23.35 7.28 7.31
N LYS A 575 -23.57 8.55 6.93
CA LYS A 575 -24.89 9.20 6.93
C LYS A 575 -25.49 9.44 5.55
N VAL A 576 -24.64 9.55 4.53
CA VAL A 576 -25.04 9.97 3.19
C VAL A 576 -24.77 8.88 2.17
N SER A 577 -25.75 8.65 1.29
CA SER A 577 -25.60 7.83 0.09
C SER A 577 -24.74 8.53 -0.97
N LEU A 578 -24.28 7.77 -1.96
CA LEU A 578 -23.56 8.34 -3.11
C LEU A 578 -24.40 9.42 -3.84
N HIS A 579 -25.72 9.25 -3.96
CA HIS A 579 -26.61 10.29 -4.51
C HIS A 579 -26.57 11.58 -3.70
N GLN A 580 -26.62 11.47 -2.37
CA GLN A 580 -26.60 12.63 -1.47
C GLN A 580 -25.24 13.32 -1.50
N ILE A 581 -24.15 12.57 -1.63
CA ILE A 581 -22.81 13.14 -1.83
C ILE A 581 -22.78 14.01 -3.09
N LEU A 582 -23.32 13.54 -4.22
CA LEU A 582 -23.40 14.34 -5.45
C LEU A 582 -24.19 15.65 -5.25
N LEU A 583 -25.29 15.61 -4.51
CA LEU A 583 -26.09 16.80 -4.19
C LEU A 583 -25.35 17.78 -3.27
N VAL A 584 -24.63 17.25 -2.28
CA VAL A 584 -23.79 18.06 -1.38
C VAL A 584 -22.70 18.76 -2.19
N LEU A 585 -21.99 18.04 -3.07
CA LEU A 585 -20.95 18.63 -3.92
C LEU A 585 -21.49 19.69 -4.90
N LEU A 586 -22.70 19.49 -5.43
CA LEU A 586 -23.35 20.45 -6.32
C LEU A 586 -23.61 21.81 -5.64
N ILE A 587 -23.75 21.82 -4.30
CA ILE A 587 -23.95 23.04 -3.52
C ILE A 587 -22.60 23.56 -2.98
N GLU A 588 -21.80 22.65 -2.42
CA GLU A 588 -20.56 22.98 -1.74
C GLU A 588 -19.52 23.60 -2.67
N LEU A 589 -19.28 23.00 -3.83
CA LEU A 589 -18.20 23.42 -4.74
C LEU A 589 -18.45 24.83 -5.32
N PRO A 590 -19.66 25.20 -5.79
CA PRO A 590 -19.94 26.58 -6.16
C PRO A 590 -19.73 27.58 -5.02
N CYS A 591 -20.18 27.25 -3.80
CA CYS A 591 -19.99 28.11 -2.62
C CYS A 591 -18.51 28.29 -2.29
N TYR A 592 -17.73 27.20 -2.30
CA TYR A 592 -16.29 27.22 -2.08
C TYR A 592 -15.56 28.03 -3.16
N CYS A 593 -15.81 27.73 -4.43
CA CYS A 593 -15.18 28.44 -5.56
C CYS A 593 -15.57 29.93 -5.57
N TRP A 594 -16.80 30.28 -5.20
CA TRP A 594 -17.22 31.66 -5.01
C TRP A 594 -16.46 32.35 -3.88
N SER A 595 -16.39 31.72 -2.70
CA SER A 595 -15.62 32.24 -1.56
C SER A 595 -14.16 32.50 -1.96
N ARG A 596 -13.55 31.53 -2.65
CA ARG A 596 -12.15 31.58 -3.09
C ARG A 596 -11.89 32.58 -4.22
N CYS A 597 -12.81 32.78 -5.17
CA CYS A 597 -12.58 33.70 -6.30
C CYS A 597 -13.01 35.14 -5.98
N VAL A 598 -14.17 35.31 -5.34
CA VAL A 598 -14.80 36.61 -5.10
C VAL A 598 -14.47 37.13 -3.70
N GLY A 599 -14.59 36.29 -2.67
CA GLY A 599 -14.23 36.66 -1.29
C GLY A 599 -12.75 37.03 -1.15
N PHE A 600 -11.89 36.34 -1.89
CA PHE A 600 -10.45 36.60 -1.93
C PHE A 600 -10.08 37.96 -2.58
N SER A 601 -10.77 38.36 -3.65
CA SER A 601 -10.57 39.66 -4.31
C SER A 601 -11.01 40.84 -3.43
N LEU A 602 -11.94 40.60 -2.49
CA LEU A 602 -12.39 41.58 -1.50
C LEU A 602 -11.42 41.66 -0.31
N SER A 603 -10.98 40.50 0.23
CA SER A 603 -10.04 40.41 1.36
C SER A 603 -8.64 40.96 1.06
N THR A 604 -8.13 40.80 -0.16
CA THR A 604 -6.81 41.34 -0.56
C THR A 604 -6.76 42.86 -0.62
N ARG A 605 -7.89 43.53 -0.87
CA ARG A 605 -8.00 45.01 -0.81
C ARG A 605 -7.95 45.55 0.62
N VAL A 606 -8.31 44.73 1.61
CA VAL A 606 -8.35 45.10 3.03
C VAL A 606 -7.06 44.69 3.77
N LEU A 607 -6.41 43.60 3.36
CA LEU A 607 -5.27 43.00 4.08
C LEU A 607 -3.89 43.21 3.42
N HIS A 608 -3.72 44.30 2.67
CA HIS A 608 -2.41 44.75 2.12
C HIS A 608 -1.53 43.63 1.52
N GLY A 609 -2.11 42.74 0.71
CA GLY A 609 -1.33 41.78 -0.09
C GLY A 609 -0.96 40.45 0.58
N ARG A 610 -1.45 40.12 1.79
CA ARG A 610 -1.29 38.76 2.36
C ARG A 610 -2.32 37.77 1.82
N SER A 611 -2.17 37.45 0.53
CA SER A 611 -3.05 36.59 -0.27
C SER A 611 -3.12 35.14 0.22
N ALA A 612 -2.02 34.64 0.74
CA ALA A 612 -1.81 33.21 0.67
C ALA A 612 -2.37 32.54 1.94
N GLY A 613 -2.00 32.93 3.18
CA GLY A 613 -2.44 32.24 4.41
C GLY A 613 -3.96 32.11 4.62
N ILE A 614 -4.74 33.00 4.00
CA ILE A 614 -6.21 32.95 3.98
C ILE A 614 -6.73 31.69 3.27
N LYS A 615 -6.05 31.22 2.22
CA LYS A 615 -6.47 30.03 1.45
C LYS A 615 -6.44 28.74 2.29
N GLY A 616 -5.46 28.60 3.17
CA GLY A 616 -5.35 27.44 4.07
C GLY A 616 -6.41 27.46 5.18
N LEU A 617 -6.72 28.66 5.69
CA LEU A 617 -7.83 28.89 6.61
C LEU A 617 -9.18 28.53 5.96
N GLU A 618 -9.39 28.94 4.71
CA GLU A 618 -10.61 28.67 3.95
C GLU A 618 -10.89 27.17 3.85
N ILE A 619 -9.90 26.33 3.50
CA ILE A 619 -10.10 24.88 3.34
C ILE A 619 -10.68 24.25 4.62
N HIS A 620 -9.99 24.47 5.75
CA HIS A 620 -10.32 23.79 7.00
C HIS A 620 -11.53 24.40 7.69
N LEU A 621 -11.64 25.74 7.71
CA LEU A 621 -12.75 26.41 8.38
C LEU A 621 -14.05 26.30 7.58
N PHE A 622 -14.01 26.52 6.25
CA PHE A 622 -15.18 26.37 5.40
C PHE A 622 -15.69 24.93 5.43
N GLY A 623 -14.81 23.96 5.16
CA GLY A 623 -15.19 22.56 5.12
C GLY A 623 -15.74 22.05 6.45
N ALA A 624 -15.10 22.43 7.58
CA ALA A 624 -15.58 22.00 8.89
C ALA A 624 -16.96 22.57 9.22
N LEU A 625 -17.19 23.86 8.96
CA LEU A 625 -18.48 24.51 9.24
C LEU A 625 -19.58 24.03 8.29
N PHE A 626 -19.28 23.88 7.00
CA PHE A 626 -20.22 23.39 6.00
C PHE A 626 -20.63 21.95 6.30
N GLY A 627 -19.65 21.07 6.50
CA GLY A 627 -19.90 19.67 6.87
C GLY A 627 -20.68 19.54 8.17
N TYR A 628 -20.29 20.27 9.22
CA TYR A 628 -21.01 20.24 10.50
C TYR A 628 -22.46 20.74 10.36
N ALA A 629 -22.69 21.82 9.61
CA ALA A 629 -24.04 22.33 9.35
C ALA A 629 -24.89 21.32 8.58
N ALA A 630 -24.34 20.71 7.52
CA ALA A 630 -25.02 19.65 6.76
C ALA A 630 -25.35 18.45 7.66
N ALA A 631 -24.42 18.04 8.53
CA ALA A 631 -24.61 16.93 9.44
C ALA A 631 -25.66 17.21 10.53
N ARG A 632 -25.78 18.47 11.00
CA ARG A 632 -26.85 18.91 11.90
C ARG A 632 -28.22 18.88 11.25
N ILE A 633 -28.31 19.22 9.95
CA ILE A 633 -29.55 19.16 9.19
C ILE A 633 -30.00 17.72 8.96
N LEU A 634 -29.07 16.81 8.67
CA LEU A 634 -29.35 15.38 8.50
C LEU A 634 -29.70 14.66 9.80
N GLY A 635 -29.37 15.24 10.96
CA GLY A 635 -29.65 14.66 12.26
C GLY A 635 -28.63 13.59 12.72
N PRO A 636 -28.81 13.08 13.96
CA PRO A 636 -27.97 12.04 14.49
C PRO A 636 -28.30 10.66 13.90
N VAL A 637 -27.32 9.76 13.87
CA VAL A 637 -27.51 8.36 13.44
C VAL A 637 -28.00 7.51 14.61
N GLU A 638 -29.11 6.77 14.43
CA GLU A 638 -29.72 5.93 15.49
C GLU A 638 -28.97 4.62 15.81
N MET A 639 -27.99 4.21 14.99
CA MET A 639 -27.33 2.89 15.09
C MET A 639 -25.84 2.96 15.49
N ASP A 640 -25.56 3.23 16.77
CA ASP A 640 -24.20 3.44 17.31
C ASP A 640 -23.21 2.27 17.12
N TRP A 641 -23.69 1.01 17.07
CA TRP A 641 -22.80 -0.16 16.96
C TRP A 641 -22.18 -0.34 15.57
N LEU A 642 -22.81 0.19 14.51
CA LEU A 642 -22.28 0.16 13.12
C LEU A 642 -21.16 1.21 12.91
N ASN A 643 -21.12 2.24 13.76
CA ASN A 643 -20.12 3.31 13.73
C ASN A 643 -18.87 3.03 14.58
N GLN A 644 -18.77 1.83 15.18
CA GLN A 644 -17.61 1.43 15.97
C GLN A 644 -16.41 1.11 15.09
N SER A 645 -15.21 1.24 15.64
CA SER A 645 -13.96 0.79 15.01
C SER A 645 -13.58 -0.64 15.42
N SER A 646 -12.53 -1.16 14.78
CA SER A 646 -11.84 -2.39 15.20
C SER A 646 -10.33 -2.15 15.11
N TYR A 647 -9.53 -2.99 15.76
CA TYR A 647 -8.07 -2.82 15.77
C TYR A 647 -7.47 -2.68 14.36
N ILE A 648 -7.86 -3.56 13.43
CA ILE A 648 -7.38 -3.53 12.03
C ILE A 648 -7.83 -2.24 11.33
N LEU A 649 -9.07 -1.83 11.52
CA LEU A 649 -9.62 -0.63 10.87
C LEU A 649 -8.99 0.65 11.44
N ASP A 650 -8.69 0.68 12.73
CA ASP A 650 -7.96 1.77 13.36
C ASP A 650 -6.49 1.82 12.90
N LEU A 651 -5.86 0.66 12.66
CA LEU A 651 -4.52 0.60 12.07
C LEU A 651 -4.50 1.15 10.63
N LEU A 652 -5.47 0.74 9.80
CA LEU A 652 -5.65 1.29 8.45
C LEU A 652 -5.95 2.79 8.50
N SER A 653 -6.71 3.22 9.50
CA SER A 653 -7.04 4.62 9.70
C SER A 653 -5.83 5.48 10.11
N LEU A 654 -4.95 4.94 10.95
CA LEU A 654 -3.67 5.57 11.29
C LEU A 654 -2.69 5.64 10.12
N LEU A 655 -2.72 4.67 9.19
CA LEU A 655 -1.97 4.78 7.93
C LEU A 655 -2.39 6.04 7.14
N GLY A 656 -3.69 6.32 7.06
CA GLY A 656 -4.21 7.56 6.48
C GLY A 656 -3.70 8.80 7.21
N THR A 657 -3.71 8.82 8.55
CA THR A 657 -3.14 9.91 9.34
C THR A 657 -1.66 10.13 9.06
N LEU A 658 -0.86 9.07 8.95
CA LEU A 658 0.57 9.16 8.69
C LEU A 658 0.84 9.75 7.30
N CYS A 659 0.14 9.27 6.26
CA CYS A 659 0.23 9.86 4.92
C CYS A 659 -0.17 11.34 4.92
N PHE A 660 -1.25 11.69 5.62
CA PHE A 660 -1.66 13.09 5.74
C PHE A 660 -0.60 13.93 6.46
N TRP A 661 -0.05 13.44 7.58
CA TRP A 661 0.96 14.14 8.38
C TRP A 661 2.24 14.40 7.58
N ILE A 662 2.72 13.40 6.85
CA ILE A 662 3.94 13.50 6.01
C ILE A 662 3.72 14.47 4.85
N CYS A 663 2.56 14.42 4.19
CA CYS A 663 2.26 15.25 3.03
C CYS A 663 1.69 16.64 3.39
N PHE A 664 1.42 16.92 4.67
CA PHE A 664 0.88 18.21 5.12
C PHE A 664 1.73 19.40 4.64
N PRO A 665 3.09 19.38 4.74
CA PRO A 665 3.91 20.51 4.29
C PRO A 665 3.84 20.72 2.77
N SER A 666 3.31 19.75 2.01
CA SER A 666 3.03 19.90 0.58
C SER A 666 1.78 20.72 0.30
N ILE A 667 1.02 21.19 1.29
CA ILE A 667 -0.04 22.20 1.08
C ILE A 667 0.63 23.53 0.67
N GLU A 668 -0.05 24.31 -0.19
CA GLU A 668 0.42 25.50 -0.94
C GLU A 668 1.55 26.32 -0.26
N PHE A 669 1.46 26.60 1.05
CA PHE A 669 2.44 27.35 1.87
C PHE A 669 3.80 26.69 2.05
N GLY A 670 3.80 25.47 2.58
CA GLY A 670 5.05 24.77 2.86
C GLY A 670 5.77 24.44 1.57
N PHE A 671 5.04 24.29 0.46
CA PHE A 671 5.64 24.10 -0.85
C PHE A 671 6.44 25.34 -1.31
N GLN A 672 5.83 26.53 -1.28
CA GLN A 672 6.42 27.75 -1.87
C GLN A 672 7.51 28.41 -0.99
N ASN A 673 7.47 28.19 0.33
CA ASN A 673 8.37 28.89 1.26
C ASN A 673 9.03 27.90 2.23
N GLN A 674 10.37 27.83 2.21
CA GLN A 674 11.16 26.96 3.08
C GLN A 674 10.93 27.25 4.58
N HIS A 675 10.84 28.52 4.98
CA HIS A 675 10.56 28.91 6.35
C HIS A 675 9.17 28.42 6.78
N ALA A 676 8.15 28.63 5.94
CA ALA A 676 6.80 28.13 6.20
C ALA A 676 6.77 26.60 6.32
N ARG A 677 7.52 25.89 5.46
CA ARG A 677 7.65 24.43 5.51
C ARG A 677 8.18 23.96 6.86
N ILE A 678 9.24 24.58 7.35
CA ILE A 678 9.86 24.26 8.64
C ILE A 678 8.87 24.54 9.78
N CYS A 679 8.22 25.69 9.78
CA CYS A 679 7.26 26.06 10.82
C CYS A 679 6.03 25.14 10.85
N ILE A 680 5.52 24.70 9.69
CA ILE A 680 4.45 23.70 9.60
C ILE A 680 4.87 22.38 10.23
N ILE A 681 6.06 21.88 9.89
CA ILE A 681 6.60 20.63 10.46
C ILE A 681 6.75 20.76 11.98
N LEU A 682 7.30 21.87 12.46
CA LEU A 682 7.47 22.11 13.90
C LEU A 682 6.13 22.20 14.65
N ALA A 683 5.11 22.82 14.04
CA ALA A 683 3.77 22.85 14.62
C ALA A 683 3.13 21.46 14.67
N LEU A 684 3.32 20.64 13.63
CA LEU A 684 2.87 19.25 13.60
C LEU A 684 3.55 18.39 14.68
N LEU A 685 4.86 18.57 14.88
CA LEU A 685 5.58 17.92 15.98
C LEU A 685 5.00 18.30 17.35
N GLY A 686 4.74 19.60 17.55
CA GLY A 686 4.10 20.11 18.76
C GLY A 686 2.71 19.51 19.00
N SER A 687 1.83 19.52 17.98
CA SER A 687 0.49 18.94 18.11
C SER A 687 0.52 17.44 18.34
N THR A 688 1.45 16.71 17.70
CA THR A 688 1.60 15.27 17.92
C THR A 688 1.94 14.95 19.37
N VAL A 689 3.01 15.52 19.91
CA VAL A 689 3.41 15.27 21.31
C VAL A 689 2.28 15.66 22.27
N SER A 690 1.70 16.84 22.07
CA SER A 690 0.63 17.34 22.93
C SER A 690 -0.64 16.49 22.86
N ALA A 691 -1.00 15.96 21.70
CA ALA A 691 -2.17 15.09 21.55
C ALA A 691 -2.01 13.78 22.36
N PHE A 692 -0.84 13.13 22.26
CA PHE A 692 -0.55 11.92 23.04
C PHE A 692 -0.53 12.18 24.55
N VAL A 693 0.10 13.27 24.97
CA VAL A 693 0.16 13.66 26.38
C VAL A 693 -1.25 13.96 26.92
N THR A 694 -2.00 14.81 26.22
CA THR A 694 -3.34 15.24 26.65
C THR A 694 -4.32 14.07 26.69
N ASP A 695 -4.31 13.19 25.69
CA ASP A 695 -5.23 12.05 25.67
C ASP A 695 -4.88 11.02 26.76
N SER A 696 -3.58 10.77 26.99
CA SER A 696 -3.10 9.92 28.09
C SER A 696 -3.57 10.43 29.46
N PHE A 697 -3.44 11.74 29.71
CA PHE A 697 -3.93 12.37 30.94
C PHE A 697 -5.46 12.24 31.08
N CYS A 698 -6.21 12.44 30.00
CA CYS A 698 -7.67 12.33 30.01
C CYS A 698 -8.18 10.89 30.19
N ASN A 699 -7.31 9.88 30.10
CA ASN A 699 -7.68 8.46 30.03
C ASN A 699 -6.85 7.56 30.96
N LEU A 700 -6.35 8.12 32.06
CA LEU A 700 -5.63 7.38 33.10
C LEU A 700 -4.45 6.54 32.54
N GLY A 701 -3.73 7.07 31.56
CA GLY A 701 -2.54 6.45 30.97
C GLY A 701 -2.78 5.56 29.75
N LYS A 702 -4.03 5.35 29.30
CA LYS A 702 -4.34 4.62 28.06
C LYS A 702 -4.59 5.58 26.90
N LEU A 703 -4.23 5.24 25.67
CA LEU A 703 -4.45 6.12 24.51
C LEU A 703 -5.71 5.73 23.72
N ASN A 704 -6.48 6.72 23.29
CA ASN A 704 -7.63 6.57 22.40
C ASN A 704 -7.24 6.98 20.97
N VAL A 705 -7.25 5.99 20.07
CA VAL A 705 -6.88 6.18 18.67
C VAL A 705 -7.77 7.22 17.97
N ALA A 706 -9.05 7.33 18.32
CA ALA A 706 -9.95 8.28 17.68
C ALA A 706 -9.51 9.74 17.88
N SER A 707 -9.03 10.10 19.08
CA SER A 707 -8.47 11.43 19.36
C SER A 707 -7.13 11.62 18.63
N ILE A 708 -6.24 10.63 18.73
CA ILE A 708 -4.88 10.71 18.18
C ILE A 708 -4.90 10.85 16.66
N ARG A 709 -5.76 10.10 15.98
CA ARG A 709 -5.89 10.08 14.52
C ARG A 709 -6.00 11.48 13.89
N THR A 710 -6.70 12.40 14.54
CA THR A 710 -6.98 13.73 14.00
C THR A 710 -6.24 14.84 14.76
N ALA A 711 -6.09 14.75 16.08
CA ALA A 711 -5.50 15.81 16.88
C ALA A 711 -4.00 16.03 16.59
N VAL A 712 -3.28 15.01 16.13
CA VAL A 712 -1.87 15.13 15.73
C VAL A 712 -1.67 16.07 14.53
N LEU A 713 -2.73 16.31 13.74
CA LEU A 713 -2.73 17.19 12.56
C LEU A 713 -3.09 18.65 12.90
N ALA A 714 -3.65 18.89 14.09
CA ALA A 714 -4.21 20.19 14.46
C ALA A 714 -3.19 21.34 14.39
N GLY A 715 -1.92 21.08 14.70
CA GLY A 715 -0.88 22.11 14.68
C GLY A 715 -0.56 22.61 13.28
N GLY A 716 -0.51 21.71 12.29
CA GLY A 716 -0.35 22.10 10.89
C GLY A 716 -1.49 23.01 10.43
N ILE A 717 -2.74 22.66 10.79
CA ILE A 717 -3.94 23.43 10.44
C ILE A 717 -3.87 24.84 11.02
N SER A 718 -3.59 24.96 12.32
CA SER A 718 -3.55 26.26 13.01
C SER A 718 -2.46 27.18 12.47
N ILE A 719 -1.28 26.66 12.11
CA ILE A 719 -0.18 27.52 11.65
C ILE A 719 -0.26 27.87 10.17
N THR A 720 -1.10 27.17 9.37
CA THR A 720 -1.14 27.33 7.90
C THR A 720 -1.33 28.78 7.46
N ALA A 721 -2.10 29.58 8.22
CA ALA A 721 -2.38 30.97 7.86
C ALA A 721 -1.21 31.95 8.12
N VAL A 722 -0.22 31.57 8.94
CA VAL A 722 0.84 32.48 9.43
C VAL A 722 2.25 31.86 9.38
N ALA A 723 2.40 30.67 8.81
CA ALA A 723 3.64 29.89 8.83
C ALA A 723 4.85 30.62 8.21
N ASP A 724 4.60 31.54 7.28
CA ASP A 724 5.62 32.34 6.62
C ASP A 724 6.25 33.41 7.52
N VAL A 725 5.54 33.84 8.57
CA VAL A 725 5.92 34.99 9.42
C VAL A 725 6.16 34.65 10.89
N VAL A 726 5.79 33.45 11.34
CA VAL A 726 5.95 33.02 12.73
C VAL A 726 7.30 32.37 12.96
N GLU A 727 7.93 32.67 14.08
CA GLU A 727 9.18 32.03 14.49
C GLU A 727 8.96 30.54 14.86
N PRO A 728 9.98 29.68 14.65
CA PRO A 728 9.94 28.25 14.98
C PRO A 728 9.41 27.92 16.39
N GLY A 729 9.80 28.68 17.40
CA GLY A 729 9.35 28.48 18.79
C GLY A 729 7.84 28.69 18.96
N LEU A 730 7.30 29.74 18.33
CA LEU A 730 5.87 30.02 18.36
C LEU A 730 5.08 28.96 17.60
N ALA A 731 5.62 28.44 16.49
CA ALA A 731 5.00 27.35 15.74
C ALA A 731 4.82 26.09 16.62
N VAL A 732 5.84 25.70 17.39
CA VAL A 732 5.74 24.56 18.33
C VAL A 732 4.72 24.83 19.43
N MET A 733 4.68 26.05 19.99
CA MET A 733 3.73 26.42 21.04
C MET A 733 2.28 26.36 20.55
N VAL A 734 2.00 26.97 19.40
CA VAL A 734 0.68 26.96 18.75
C VAL A 734 0.27 25.53 18.38
N GLY A 735 1.20 24.76 17.84
CA GLY A 735 0.99 23.34 17.53
C GLY A 735 0.58 22.56 18.77
N SER A 736 1.35 22.70 19.86
CA SER A 736 1.08 22.02 21.12
C SER A 736 -0.27 22.42 21.72
N ALA A 737 -0.61 23.72 21.73
CA ALA A 737 -1.91 24.19 22.21
C ALA A 737 -3.06 23.64 21.35
N SER A 738 -2.91 23.63 20.02
CA SER A 738 -3.92 23.14 19.09
C SER A 738 -4.16 21.64 19.23
N GLY A 739 -3.10 20.85 19.43
CA GLY A 739 -3.20 19.41 19.69
C GLY A 739 -3.98 19.11 20.98
N ALA A 740 -3.68 19.84 22.07
CA ALA A 740 -4.40 19.68 23.33
C ALA A 740 -5.88 20.08 23.21
N VAL A 741 -6.16 21.25 22.61
CA VAL A 741 -7.53 21.73 22.39
C VAL A 741 -8.32 20.76 21.51
N SER A 742 -7.70 20.21 20.47
CA SER A 742 -8.35 19.23 19.60
C SER A 742 -8.71 17.95 20.37
N VAL A 743 -7.81 17.39 21.18
CA VAL A 743 -8.12 16.22 22.04
C VAL A 743 -9.26 16.52 23.01
N LEU A 744 -9.20 17.64 23.74
CA LEU A 744 -10.23 18.00 24.71
C LEU A 744 -11.60 18.19 24.02
N GLY A 745 -11.61 18.84 22.86
CA GLY A 745 -12.81 19.03 22.05
C GLY A 745 -13.40 17.71 21.55
N LEU A 746 -12.58 16.87 20.93
CA LEU A 746 -13.00 15.57 20.40
C LEU A 746 -13.56 14.65 21.49
N ARG A 747 -13.02 14.73 22.70
CA ARG A 747 -13.39 13.84 23.81
C ARG A 747 -14.60 14.32 24.60
N PHE A 748 -14.68 15.62 24.89
CA PHE A 748 -15.66 16.16 25.84
C PHE A 748 -16.77 16.98 25.20
N LEU A 749 -16.54 17.53 23.99
CA LEU A 749 -17.46 18.47 23.35
C LEU A 749 -18.03 17.94 22.03
N SER A 750 -17.32 17.06 21.33
CA SER A 750 -17.78 16.49 20.07
C SER A 750 -18.95 15.55 20.29
N CYS A 751 -19.99 15.71 19.47
CA CYS A 751 -21.14 14.82 19.45
C CYS A 751 -20.99 13.89 18.24
N SER A 752 -20.39 12.71 18.43
CA SER A 752 -20.12 11.74 17.36
C SER A 752 -21.37 11.31 16.59
N GLY A 753 -22.53 11.30 17.24
CA GLY A 753 -23.82 11.06 16.59
C GLY A 753 -24.13 12.09 15.50
N VAL A 754 -23.65 13.32 15.63
CA VAL A 754 -23.82 14.41 14.64
C VAL A 754 -22.58 14.55 13.76
N ASP A 755 -21.38 14.60 14.32
CA ASP A 755 -20.12 14.83 13.63
C ASP A 755 -19.26 13.57 13.69
N THR A 756 -19.36 12.72 12.66
CA THR A 756 -18.77 11.36 12.68
C THR A 756 -17.26 11.35 12.93
N CYS A 757 -16.52 12.27 12.29
CA CYS A 757 -15.07 12.39 12.46
C CYS A 757 -14.65 13.50 13.44
N GLY A 758 -15.60 14.21 14.06
CA GLY A 758 -15.29 15.36 14.91
C GLY A 758 -14.63 16.51 14.14
N VAL A 759 -15.03 16.74 12.89
CA VAL A 759 -14.41 17.72 11.97
C VAL A 759 -14.37 19.13 12.55
N LEU A 760 -15.33 19.48 13.42
CA LEU A 760 -15.33 20.79 14.07
C LEU A 760 -14.09 20.98 14.97
N PHE A 761 -13.71 19.97 15.75
CA PHE A 761 -12.55 20.04 16.64
C PHE A 761 -11.25 19.54 16.00
N ALA A 762 -11.35 18.75 14.93
CA ALA A 762 -10.20 18.30 14.14
C ALA A 762 -9.70 19.36 13.15
N HIS A 763 -10.61 20.12 12.54
CA HIS A 763 -10.29 21.12 11.50
C HIS A 763 -10.77 22.52 11.85
N GLY A 764 -12.03 22.69 12.25
CA GLY A 764 -12.65 24.01 12.44
C GLY A 764 -11.99 24.85 13.54
N VAL A 765 -11.89 24.33 14.76
CA VAL A 765 -11.29 25.02 15.91
C VAL A 765 -9.80 25.30 15.70
N PRO A 766 -8.97 24.34 15.26
CA PRO A 766 -7.58 24.64 14.87
C PRO A 766 -7.47 25.74 13.81
N ALA A 767 -8.30 25.69 12.76
CA ALA A 767 -8.31 26.73 11.74
C ALA A 767 -8.67 28.10 12.33
N LEU A 768 -9.67 28.16 13.23
CA LEU A 768 -10.08 29.39 13.90
C LEU A 768 -8.97 29.96 14.79
N LEU A 769 -8.19 29.11 15.48
CA LEU A 769 -6.99 29.52 16.21
C LEU A 769 -5.95 30.14 15.27
N GLY A 770 -5.75 29.56 14.08
CA GLY A 770 -4.89 30.12 13.04
C GLY A 770 -5.37 31.48 12.51
N GLY A 771 -6.69 31.62 12.32
CA GLY A 771 -7.31 32.89 11.94
C GLY A 771 -7.12 33.98 13.00
N LEU A 772 -7.19 33.64 14.28
CA LEU A 772 -6.90 34.58 15.38
C LEU A 772 -5.43 34.99 15.38
N LEU A 773 -4.50 34.05 15.18
CA LEU A 773 -3.06 34.37 15.09
C LEU A 773 -2.74 35.31 13.93
N LEU A 774 -3.45 35.18 12.80
CA LEU A 774 -3.32 36.09 11.66
C LEU A 774 -3.68 37.54 12.01
N VAL A 775 -4.62 37.77 12.94
CA VAL A 775 -4.98 39.11 13.43
C VAL A 775 -3.85 39.72 14.28
N PHE A 776 -3.19 38.92 15.10
CA PHE A 776 -2.18 39.39 16.07
C PHE A 776 -0.74 39.34 15.56
N ALA A 777 -0.49 38.83 14.35
CA ALA A 777 0.84 38.82 13.76
C ALA A 777 1.42 40.25 13.63
N PRO A 778 2.73 40.46 13.92
CA PRO A 778 3.35 41.75 14.26
C PRO A 778 3.36 42.87 13.19
N HIS A 779 2.53 42.79 12.15
CA HIS A 779 2.45 43.77 11.07
C HIS A 779 1.04 44.27 10.70
N ASN A 780 -0.04 43.95 11.43
CA ASN A 780 -1.38 44.42 11.06
C ASN A 780 -1.89 45.60 11.89
N GLY A 781 -2.08 46.74 11.23
CA GLY A 781 -3.07 47.75 11.60
C GLY A 781 -4.44 47.37 11.03
N ALA A 782 -5.48 47.55 11.85
CA ALA A 782 -6.91 47.49 11.54
C ALA A 782 -7.48 46.14 11.05
N GLY A 783 -8.07 45.41 11.99
CA GLY A 783 -8.86 44.20 11.71
C GLY A 783 -10.26 44.52 11.19
N HIS A 784 -10.66 43.78 10.16
CA HIS A 784 -12.04 43.34 9.94
C HIS A 784 -11.99 42.01 9.16
N LEU A 785 -12.11 40.89 9.86
CA LEU A 785 -12.34 39.59 9.23
C LEU A 785 -13.84 39.47 8.91
N GLN A 786 -14.22 39.66 7.65
CA GLN A 786 -15.57 39.33 7.20
C GLN A 786 -15.71 37.80 7.13
N LEU A 787 -16.32 37.21 8.15
CA LEU A 787 -16.88 35.85 8.10
C LEU A 787 -18.10 35.86 7.14
N CYS A 788 -17.85 36.00 5.84
CA CYS A 788 -18.90 35.95 4.84
C CYS A 788 -19.31 34.49 4.59
N GLY A 789 -20.37 34.08 5.30
CA GLY A 789 -21.50 33.37 4.72
C GLY A 789 -21.30 31.91 4.30
N CYS A 790 -21.74 30.98 5.15
CA CYS A 790 -22.35 29.71 4.73
C CYS A 790 -23.51 29.35 5.68
N ALA A 791 -24.53 30.21 5.71
CA ALA A 791 -25.86 29.78 6.12
C ALA A 791 -26.54 29.20 4.86
N VAL A 792 -26.30 27.93 4.56
CA VAL A 792 -27.11 27.23 3.55
C VAL A 792 -28.51 27.04 4.12
N SER A 793 -29.50 27.64 3.48
CA SER A 793 -30.92 27.52 3.85
C SER A 793 -31.34 26.05 3.91
N GLY A 794 -31.84 25.64 5.07
CA GLY A 794 -32.20 24.27 5.44
C GLY A 794 -33.45 23.68 4.78
N THR A 795 -33.82 24.10 3.57
CA THR A 795 -35.03 23.63 2.88
C THR A 795 -34.77 22.56 1.81
N CYS A 796 -33.53 22.37 1.35
CA CYS A 796 -33.22 21.37 0.30
C CYS A 796 -32.94 19.95 0.83
N PHE A 797 -32.64 19.80 2.13
CA PHE A 797 -32.29 18.51 2.74
C PHE A 797 -33.40 17.90 3.59
N ALA A 798 -34.48 18.64 3.86
CA ALA A 798 -35.65 18.11 4.54
C ALA A 798 -36.40 17.15 3.59
N ASN A 799 -36.59 15.90 4.03
CA ASN A 799 -37.31 14.79 3.35
C ASN A 799 -36.47 13.74 2.61
N LEU A 800 -35.15 13.63 2.85
CA LEU A 800 -34.40 12.45 2.39
C LEU A 800 -34.45 11.35 3.47
N PRO A 801 -34.82 10.10 3.14
CA PRO A 801 -35.10 9.07 4.13
C PRO A 801 -33.90 8.78 5.04
N GLU A 802 -34.20 8.73 6.34
CA GLU A 802 -33.32 8.48 7.48
C GLU A 802 -32.89 7.00 7.52
N ILE A 803 -31.79 6.63 6.86
CA ILE A 803 -31.12 5.36 7.17
C ILE A 803 -29.61 5.56 7.12
N PRO A 804 -28.85 5.23 8.18
CA PRO A 804 -27.40 5.13 8.09
C PRO A 804 -27.01 4.13 7.02
N PHE A 805 -26.17 4.54 6.08
CA PHE A 805 -25.78 3.70 4.95
C PHE A 805 -24.65 2.77 5.38
N SER A 806 -24.84 1.47 5.16
CA SER A 806 -23.78 0.47 5.32
C SER A 806 -23.21 0.08 3.95
N ASP A 807 -22.01 -0.49 3.96
CA ASP A 807 -21.37 -1.02 2.77
C ASP A 807 -22.27 -2.08 2.09
N GLU A 808 -23.09 -2.83 2.84
CA GLU A 808 -24.04 -3.82 2.31
C GLU A 808 -25.05 -3.22 1.31
N ALA A 809 -25.40 -1.94 1.49
CA ALA A 809 -26.35 -1.24 0.60
C ALA A 809 -25.70 -0.84 -0.73
N ASN A 810 -24.40 -0.53 -0.70
CA ASN A 810 -23.65 0.10 -1.78
C ASN A 810 -22.76 -0.88 -2.56
N TRP A 811 -22.23 -1.91 -1.90
CA TRP A 811 -21.22 -2.80 -2.45
C TRP A 811 -21.73 -4.25 -2.46
N ALA A 812 -21.65 -4.89 -3.63
CA ALA A 812 -22.08 -6.28 -3.80
C ALA A 812 -21.31 -7.24 -2.87
N CYS A 813 -20.04 -6.97 -2.61
CA CYS A 813 -19.18 -7.78 -1.73
C CYS A 813 -19.50 -7.65 -0.23
N ALA A 814 -20.25 -6.63 0.18
CA ALA A 814 -20.48 -6.34 1.58
C ALA A 814 -21.67 -7.11 2.18
N LYS A 815 -22.65 -7.55 1.35
CA LYS A 815 -23.84 -8.30 1.79
C LYS A 815 -23.56 -9.57 2.59
N ASP A 816 -22.34 -10.08 2.48
CA ASP A 816 -21.96 -11.34 3.06
C ASP A 816 -21.06 -11.17 4.31
N VAL A 817 -20.69 -9.96 4.75
CA VAL A 817 -19.80 -9.78 5.92
C VAL A 817 -20.41 -10.48 7.15
N PRO A 818 -19.71 -11.41 7.84
CA PRO A 818 -20.28 -12.12 8.97
C PRO A 818 -20.67 -11.11 10.06
N ARG A 819 -21.97 -10.94 10.29
CA ARG A 819 -22.49 -10.18 11.43
C ARG A 819 -22.20 -10.97 12.70
N GLY A 820 -20.96 -10.89 13.17
CA GLY A 820 -20.47 -11.68 14.29
C GLY A 820 -18.94 -11.77 14.42
N SER A 821 -18.15 -11.37 13.42
CA SER A 821 -16.69 -11.31 13.56
C SER A 821 -16.27 -10.05 14.33
N VAL A 822 -16.54 -10.07 15.64
CA VAL A 822 -15.77 -9.36 16.66
C VAL A 822 -14.71 -10.36 17.11
N TYR A 823 -13.47 -9.89 17.24
CA TYR A 823 -12.25 -10.62 17.64
C TYR A 823 -11.52 -11.37 16.52
N LEU A 824 -10.67 -10.61 15.82
CA LEU A 824 -9.27 -10.97 15.60
C LEU A 824 -8.44 -9.70 15.81
#